data_AF-A0A8J5LA68-F1
#
_entry.id   AF-A0A8J5LA68-F1
#
_cell.length_a   1.000
_cell.length_b   1.000
_cell.length_c   1.000
_cell.angle_alpha   90.00
_cell.angle_beta   90.00
_cell.angle_gamma   90.00
#
_symmetry.space_group_name_H-M   'P 1'
#
loop_
_entity.id
_entity.type
_entity.pdbx_description
1 polymer ?
#
loop_
_entity_poly.entity_id
_entity_poly.type
_entity_poly.pdbx_seq_one_letter_code
_entity_poly.pdbx_strand_id
1 'polypeptide(L)'
;MAVGKYSVVNPYESTPLPESHKITVRVTSPYGNSIHYQDQVESGNFAFTANEEGDYLSCLWAPYHKPAVTMAVEFEWRTGLAAKDWTNVAKKGQIEGMELELKKLEDTVKSIHDEMFYLREREEQMQDMNRSTNSRMAWLSFLSLAVCASVAGLQLWHLKTFFERKKLLSENLIQSPLFKFQYLFELFDPAFAPCWREEGMEANGSEIVFFDVETTVPSRSGERFALLEFGAILVCPRRLVEVGCYSTLIRPADLAAISSVSIRCNGIGPDVVSTAPTFHDVADRVFDVLNGRVWAGHNIIRFDCPRIREAFEEIGLAAPEPKGIIDTLPLLTQKFGRRAGDMKMASLATYFGLGQQKHRSLDDVRMNLEVLKCCAAVLFLEVSLPDVFSLDNLVPNGITSRTAAYWNASRSQQNLYSPSDEFNDQQINRHILNTSDQAGPSTPVSEDLSNMAVKMNIDLLQSDTQLAQITSDCDIISTSVPTENSHGYAGFLEVDQVLPNKIRAPTIQSSRKIVLLYRDCPLQLFCTGMMIHFGVNSRFIDYAGRPKLSIVVGAPENLCKVLDICDQVAQVASQNSDSNSEWRPVLKRLGHSNTFTIRLHIPTVANRDGAIYSTEMYHKDPSGNMQKLVFSRLDASELETIFVPGTTVDAYFNTDIYDFQQNAGIKLVARRLVVVSK
;
A
#
# COMPACT_ATOMS: atom_id res chain seq x y z
N MET A 1 29.70 22.85 29.76
CA MET A 1 29.68 24.33 29.88
C MET A 1 29.01 24.90 28.64
N ALA A 2 28.19 25.94 28.81
CA ALA A 2 27.55 26.70 27.75
C ALA A 2 27.68 28.21 28.04
N VAL A 3 27.89 29.01 27.00
CA VAL A 3 27.99 30.48 27.06
C VAL A 3 27.17 31.04 25.92
N GLY A 4 26.36 32.06 26.19
CA GLY A 4 25.59 32.74 25.16
C GLY A 4 25.59 34.26 25.30
N LYS A 5 25.36 34.94 24.18
CA LYS A 5 25.24 36.40 24.07
C LYS A 5 24.01 36.74 23.24
N TYR A 6 23.39 37.87 23.52
CA TYR A 6 22.25 38.38 22.78
C TYR A 6 22.28 39.90 22.70
N SER A 7 21.83 40.45 21.57
CA SER A 7 21.77 41.90 21.34
C SER A 7 20.67 42.24 20.33
N VAL A 8 19.89 43.27 20.62
CA VAL A 8 19.00 43.90 19.63
C VAL A 8 19.87 44.60 18.60
N VAL A 9 19.71 44.25 17.32
CA VAL A 9 20.51 44.82 16.23
C VAL A 9 19.99 46.21 15.89
N ASN A 10 20.85 47.21 15.96
CA ASN A 10 20.54 48.56 15.51
C ASN A 10 20.90 48.72 14.02
N PRO A 11 19.92 48.92 13.11
CA PRO A 11 20.19 49.11 11.68
C PRO A 11 20.78 50.50 11.34
N TYR A 12 20.86 51.42 12.30
CA TYR A 12 21.35 52.80 12.09
C TYR A 12 22.34 53.21 13.20
N GLU A 13 23.63 52.90 13.02
CA GLU A 13 24.71 53.13 14.00
C GLU A 13 24.76 54.57 14.56
N SER A 14 24.33 55.57 13.78
CA SER A 14 24.35 57.00 14.15
C SER A 14 23.17 57.46 15.01
N THR A 15 22.22 56.59 15.35
CA THR A 15 21.03 56.92 16.16
C THR A 15 20.81 55.90 17.27
N PRO A 16 20.50 56.32 18.51
CA PRO A 16 20.18 55.39 19.59
C PRO A 16 18.89 54.61 19.29
N LEU A 17 18.83 53.36 19.75
CA LEU A 17 17.60 52.58 19.70
C LEU A 17 16.49 53.28 20.51
N PRO A 18 15.22 53.28 20.04
CA PRO A 18 14.11 53.79 20.84
C PRO A 18 13.95 52.96 22.13
N GLU A 19 13.57 53.58 23.25
CA GLU A 19 13.43 52.88 24.54
C GLU A 19 12.45 51.69 24.54
N SER A 20 11.60 51.58 23.51
CA SER A 20 10.72 50.45 23.27
C SER A 20 11.43 49.17 22.78
N HIS A 21 12.62 49.28 22.17
CA HIS A 21 13.32 48.19 21.49
C HIS A 21 14.12 47.31 22.47
N LYS A 22 13.41 46.76 23.45
CA LYS A 22 13.97 45.95 24.55
C LYS A 22 13.41 44.53 24.48
N ILE A 23 14.23 43.55 24.87
CA ILE A 23 13.85 42.13 24.89
C ILE A 23 13.98 41.53 26.28
N THR A 24 13.15 40.53 26.55
CA THR A 24 13.18 39.71 27.75
C THR A 24 13.69 38.32 27.36
N VAL A 25 14.66 37.81 28.10
CA VAL A 25 15.41 36.58 27.78
C VAL A 25 15.41 35.65 28.99
N ARG A 26 15.00 34.40 28.78
CA ARG A 26 14.95 33.36 29.81
C ARG A 26 15.61 32.07 29.33
N VAL A 27 16.62 31.59 30.06
CA VAL A 27 17.23 30.27 29.84
C VAL A 27 16.74 29.31 30.92
N THR A 28 16.32 28.11 30.52
CA THR A 28 15.59 27.14 31.35
C THR A 28 16.24 25.75 31.27
N SER A 29 16.34 25.06 32.40
CA SER A 29 16.82 23.67 32.51
C SER A 29 15.78 22.63 32.04
N PRO A 30 16.16 21.35 31.84
CA PRO A 30 15.23 20.26 31.52
C PRO A 30 14.07 20.11 32.52
N TYR A 31 14.30 20.42 33.81
CA TYR A 31 13.28 20.37 34.86
C TYR A 31 12.49 21.68 35.07
N GLY A 32 12.58 22.64 34.14
CA GLY A 32 11.83 23.90 34.19
C GLY A 32 12.42 25.02 35.07
N ASN A 33 13.50 24.76 35.80
CA ASN A 33 14.21 25.78 36.59
C ASN A 33 14.79 26.87 35.69
N SER A 34 14.67 28.14 36.08
CA SER A 34 15.24 29.27 35.35
C SER A 34 16.70 29.49 35.73
N ILE A 35 17.60 29.35 34.76
CA ILE A 35 19.06 29.47 34.93
C ILE A 35 19.49 30.92 34.71
N HIS A 36 18.90 31.58 33.71
CA HIS A 36 19.06 32.99 33.40
C HIS A 36 17.70 33.63 33.20
N TYR A 37 17.54 34.87 33.67
CA TYR A 37 16.38 35.70 33.38
C TYR A 37 16.84 37.16 33.37
N GLN A 38 16.54 37.87 32.28
CA GLN A 38 16.77 39.31 32.13
C GLN A 38 15.55 39.92 31.43
N ASP A 39 15.07 41.05 31.93
CA ASP A 39 13.80 41.65 31.52
C ASP A 39 14.01 43.05 30.95
N GLN A 40 13.43 43.29 29.78
CA GLN A 40 13.51 44.56 29.04
C GLN A 40 14.96 45.10 28.90
N VAL A 41 15.86 44.25 28.38
CA VAL A 41 17.26 44.60 28.11
C VAL A 41 17.52 44.74 26.60
N GLU A 42 18.48 45.58 26.22
CA GLU A 42 18.91 45.76 24.82
C GLU A 42 19.98 44.72 24.41
N SER A 43 20.78 44.26 25.37
CA SER A 43 21.77 43.19 25.18
C SER A 43 22.11 42.49 26.49
N GLY A 44 22.86 41.40 26.42
CA GLY A 44 23.36 40.69 27.59
C GLY A 44 24.05 39.37 27.25
N ASN A 45 24.48 38.66 28.28
CA ASN A 45 25.14 37.37 28.18
C ASN A 45 24.81 36.47 29.38
N PHE A 46 25.05 35.17 29.21
CA PHE A 46 24.97 34.17 30.28
C PHE A 46 26.06 33.12 30.10
N ALA A 47 26.43 32.46 31.21
CA ALA A 47 27.34 31.34 31.23
C ALA A 47 26.87 30.35 32.30
N PHE A 48 26.81 29.06 31.97
CA PHE A 48 26.43 28.01 32.92
C PHE A 48 27.11 26.67 32.61
N THR A 49 27.06 25.76 33.59
CA THR A 49 27.43 24.35 33.38
C THR A 49 26.15 23.53 33.45
N ALA A 50 25.89 22.76 32.40
CA ALA A 50 24.84 21.76 32.41
C ALA A 50 25.26 20.64 33.37
N ASN A 51 24.53 20.52 34.47
CA ASN A 51 24.72 19.50 35.51
C ASN A 51 23.62 18.42 35.46
N GLU A 52 22.66 18.57 34.54
CA GLU A 52 21.47 17.74 34.39
C GLU A 52 21.41 17.27 32.93
N GLU A 53 20.96 16.04 32.69
CA GLU A 53 20.79 15.51 31.34
C GLU A 53 19.42 15.95 30.76
N GLY A 54 19.42 16.42 29.51
CA GLY A 54 18.21 16.81 28.77
C GLY A 54 18.33 18.15 28.05
N ASP A 55 17.20 18.64 27.54
CA ASP A 55 17.14 19.85 26.72
C ASP A 55 17.14 21.14 27.56
N TYR A 56 18.06 22.05 27.22
CA TYR A 56 18.13 23.40 27.79
C TYR A 56 17.54 24.41 26.79
N LEU A 57 16.55 25.20 27.23
CA LEU A 57 15.75 26.07 26.35
C LEU A 57 16.04 27.55 26.59
N SER A 58 16.25 28.32 25.52
CA SER A 58 16.41 29.78 25.56
C SER A 58 15.23 30.47 24.86
N CYS A 59 14.38 31.11 25.64
CA CYS A 59 13.23 31.87 25.15
C CYS A 59 13.56 33.37 25.12
N LEU A 60 13.30 34.03 23.99
CA LEU A 60 13.45 35.48 23.81
C LEU A 60 12.11 36.06 23.35
N TRP A 61 11.66 37.16 23.95
CA TRP A 61 10.43 37.85 23.53
C TRP A 61 10.54 39.37 23.69
N ALA A 62 9.79 40.12 22.88
CA ALA A 62 9.67 41.57 22.96
C ALA A 62 8.32 41.96 23.57
N PRO A 63 8.21 43.14 24.22
CA PRO A 63 6.92 43.68 24.66
C PRO A 63 6.02 44.04 23.48
N TYR A 64 4.71 44.05 23.71
CA TYR A 64 3.73 44.28 22.63
C TYR A 64 3.66 45.76 22.21
N HIS A 65 3.84 46.02 20.91
CA HIS A 65 3.85 47.37 20.33
C HIS A 65 2.63 47.64 19.42
N LYS A 66 2.17 48.89 19.42
CA LYS A 66 1.19 49.46 18.48
C LYS A 66 1.71 50.81 17.94
N PRO A 67 1.97 50.97 16.64
CA PRO A 67 1.93 49.94 15.59
C PRO A 67 2.91 48.79 15.85
N ALA A 68 2.73 47.66 15.17
CA ALA A 68 3.66 46.54 15.26
C ALA A 68 5.03 46.91 14.69
N VAL A 69 6.10 46.54 15.39
CA VAL A 69 7.49 46.82 15.02
C VAL A 69 8.22 45.49 14.83
N THR A 70 9.09 45.41 13.83
CA THR A 70 9.98 44.25 13.62
C THR A 70 11.33 44.57 14.26
N MET A 71 11.77 43.74 15.21
CA MET A 71 13.08 43.84 15.85
C MET A 71 13.95 42.67 15.40
N ALA A 72 15.19 42.97 14.98
CA ALA A 72 16.21 41.96 14.76
C ALA A 72 16.99 41.72 16.06
N VAL A 73 17.26 40.45 16.37
CA VAL A 73 18.04 40.04 17.54
C VAL A 73 19.17 39.13 17.07
N GLU A 74 20.40 39.53 17.36
CA GLU A 74 21.58 38.68 17.23
C GLU A 74 21.65 37.77 18.46
N PHE A 75 21.88 36.47 18.24
CA PHE A 75 21.92 35.46 19.29
C PHE A 75 23.06 34.47 19.00
N GLU A 76 24.04 34.45 19.90
CA GLU A 76 25.18 33.51 19.86
C GLU A 76 25.03 32.52 21.02
N TRP A 77 25.08 31.21 20.72
CA TRP A 77 25.12 30.14 21.72
C TRP A 77 26.30 29.22 21.44
N ARG A 78 27.20 29.05 22.41
CA ARG A 78 28.39 28.19 22.30
C ARG A 78 28.42 27.16 23.42
N THR A 79 28.89 25.96 23.11
CA THR A 79 29.04 24.84 24.06
C THR A 79 30.43 24.23 23.96
N GLY A 80 30.80 23.39 24.94
CA GLY A 80 32.04 22.61 24.91
C GLY A 80 33.30 23.48 24.75
N LEU A 81 34.22 23.06 23.88
CA LEU A 81 35.46 23.78 23.59
C LEU A 81 35.23 25.20 23.02
N ALA A 82 34.13 25.44 22.29
CA ALA A 82 33.82 26.75 21.71
C ALA A 82 33.38 27.80 22.77
N ALA A 83 32.98 27.35 23.96
CA ALA A 83 32.61 28.20 25.10
C ALA A 83 33.82 28.64 25.95
N LYS A 84 35.05 28.18 25.63
CA LYS A 84 36.28 28.44 26.40
C LYS A 84 36.97 29.70 25.89
N ASP A 85 37.04 30.75 26.72
CA ASP A 85 37.56 32.08 26.33
C ASP A 85 39.11 32.16 26.35
N TRP A 86 39.74 31.64 25.30
CA TRP A 86 41.20 31.62 25.12
C TRP A 86 41.87 33.00 25.17
N THR A 87 41.12 34.07 24.83
CA THR A 87 41.60 35.46 24.78
C THR A 87 42.01 36.01 26.15
N ASN A 88 41.47 35.47 27.25
CA ASN A 88 41.85 35.86 28.61
C ASN A 88 43.08 35.11 29.13
N VAL A 89 43.41 33.94 28.55
CA VAL A 89 44.67 33.23 28.82
C VAL A 89 45.84 34.00 28.19
N ALA A 90 45.69 34.39 26.92
CA ALA A 90 46.70 35.14 26.15
C ALA A 90 47.09 36.52 26.75
N LYS A 91 46.33 37.05 27.71
CA LYS A 91 46.65 38.31 28.41
C LYS A 91 47.56 38.12 29.63
N LYS A 92 47.84 36.89 30.07
CA LYS A 92 48.59 36.63 31.31
C LYS A 92 50.10 36.40 31.10
N GLY A 93 50.54 36.22 29.87
CA GLY A 93 51.95 36.15 29.48
C GLY A 93 52.15 36.73 28.08
N GLN A 94 53.05 37.72 27.95
CA GLN A 94 53.62 38.06 26.65
C GLN A 94 54.69 37.00 26.33
N ILE A 95 54.81 36.60 25.04
CA ILE A 95 55.66 35.50 24.54
C ILE A 95 55.08 34.08 24.80
N GLU A 96 53.88 33.77 24.28
CA GLU A 96 53.32 32.39 24.35
C GLU A 96 52.47 31.93 23.14
N GLY A 97 52.45 32.69 22.03
CA GLY A 97 51.50 32.45 20.92
C GLY A 97 51.54 31.06 20.26
N MET A 98 52.72 30.42 20.23
CA MET A 98 52.87 29.05 19.73
C MET A 98 52.45 27.98 20.75
N GLU A 99 52.61 28.25 22.05
CA GLU A 99 52.13 27.34 23.10
C GLU A 99 50.60 27.37 23.18
N LEU A 100 49.97 28.54 22.98
CA LEU A 100 48.51 28.65 22.94
C LEU A 100 47.89 27.78 21.84
N GLU A 101 48.45 27.78 20.63
CA GLU A 101 47.99 26.93 19.53
C GLU A 101 48.32 25.44 19.76
N LEU A 102 49.49 25.11 20.34
CA LEU A 102 49.80 23.74 20.74
C LEU A 102 48.82 23.20 21.79
N LYS A 103 48.51 24.00 22.83
CA LYS A 103 47.60 23.63 23.93
C LYS A 103 46.14 23.53 23.47
N LYS A 104 45.75 24.34 22.48
CA LYS A 104 44.47 24.28 21.77
C LYS A 104 44.37 23.02 20.89
N LEU A 105 45.47 22.62 20.23
CA LEU A 105 45.54 21.36 19.49
C LEU A 105 45.52 20.15 20.44
N GLU A 106 46.23 20.20 21.56
CA GLU A 106 46.23 19.18 22.62
C GLU A 106 44.82 18.93 23.17
N ASP A 107 44.12 19.98 23.62
CA ASP A 107 42.73 19.89 24.08
C ASP A 107 41.78 19.36 23.00
N THR A 108 42.02 19.68 21.72
CA THR A 108 41.21 19.21 20.59
C THR A 108 41.44 17.71 20.33
N VAL A 109 42.70 17.28 20.24
CA VAL A 109 43.06 15.87 20.05
C VAL A 109 42.54 15.03 21.22
N LYS A 110 42.63 15.55 22.44
CA LYS A 110 42.12 14.90 23.64
C LYS A 110 40.59 14.77 23.62
N SER A 111 39.86 15.82 23.24
CA SER A 111 38.39 15.76 23.08
C SER A 111 37.97 14.72 22.04
N ILE A 112 38.67 14.63 20.91
CA ILE A 112 38.42 13.60 19.88
C ILE A 112 38.73 12.18 20.41
N HIS A 113 39.79 12.04 21.21
CA HIS A 113 40.17 10.76 21.83
C HIS A 113 39.10 10.29 22.84
N ASP A 114 38.65 11.19 23.72
CA ASP A 114 37.63 10.91 24.73
C ASP A 114 36.27 10.59 24.06
N GLU A 115 35.88 11.30 22.99
CA GLU A 115 34.71 10.97 22.17
C GLU A 115 34.83 9.61 21.47
N MET A 116 35.99 9.27 20.91
CA MET A 116 36.24 7.97 20.27
C MET A 116 36.11 6.81 21.29
N PHE A 117 36.61 6.99 22.52
CA PHE A 117 36.45 6.01 23.58
C PHE A 117 34.99 5.86 24.03
N TYR A 118 34.27 6.98 24.20
CA TYR A 118 32.84 6.97 24.52
C TYR A 118 32.00 6.25 23.45
N LEU A 119 32.25 6.52 22.16
CA LEU A 119 31.56 5.86 21.06
C LEU A 119 31.83 4.35 21.03
N ARG A 120 33.07 3.93 21.31
CA ARG A 120 33.44 2.52 21.38
C ARG A 120 32.78 1.78 22.53
N GLU A 121 32.79 2.35 23.74
CA GLU A 121 32.12 1.74 24.90
C GLU A 121 30.61 1.60 24.63
N ARG A 122 30.00 2.60 24.00
CA ARG A 122 28.59 2.58 23.60
C ARG A 122 28.29 1.53 22.53
N GLU A 123 29.22 1.25 21.62
CA GLU A 123 29.10 0.15 20.65
C GLU A 123 29.15 -1.21 21.37
N GLU A 124 30.12 -1.44 22.26
CA GLU A 124 30.26 -2.67 23.03
C GLU A 124 28.99 -2.93 23.89
N GLN A 125 28.47 -1.90 24.57
CA GLN A 125 27.18 -1.98 25.29
C GLN A 125 25.99 -2.30 24.38
N MET A 126 25.94 -1.73 23.16
CA MET A 126 24.87 -2.01 22.18
C MET A 126 24.96 -3.44 21.63
N GLN A 127 26.17 -3.96 21.37
CA GLN A 127 26.38 -5.34 20.93
C GLN A 127 25.93 -6.34 22.01
N ASP A 128 26.27 -6.12 23.28
CA ASP A 128 25.82 -6.99 24.38
C ASP A 128 24.32 -6.87 24.69
N MET A 129 23.72 -5.69 24.53
CA MET A 129 22.27 -5.52 24.62
C MET A 129 21.53 -6.29 23.51
N ASN A 130 22.06 -6.29 22.29
CA ASN A 130 21.53 -7.07 21.17
C ASN A 130 21.71 -8.58 21.42
N ARG A 131 22.91 -9.02 21.82
CA ARG A 131 23.24 -10.42 22.12
C ARG A 131 22.37 -11.01 23.23
N SER A 132 22.20 -10.27 24.32
CA SER A 132 21.35 -10.67 25.44
C SER A 132 19.86 -10.69 25.04
N THR A 133 19.39 -9.72 24.26
CA THR A 133 18.02 -9.70 23.73
C THR A 133 17.73 -10.91 22.83
N ASN A 134 18.61 -11.20 21.87
CA ASN A 134 18.49 -12.36 20.98
C ASN A 134 18.46 -13.69 21.77
N SER A 135 19.35 -13.84 22.76
CA SER A 135 19.37 -15.05 23.61
C SER A 135 18.07 -15.25 24.42
N ARG A 136 17.46 -14.15 24.90
CA ARG A 136 16.18 -14.18 25.62
C ARG A 136 15.02 -14.51 24.68
N MET A 137 15.00 -13.95 23.47
CA MET A 137 14.02 -14.29 22.45
C MET A 137 14.08 -15.77 22.07
N ALA A 138 15.28 -16.31 21.81
CA ALA A 138 15.46 -17.74 21.53
C ALA A 138 14.94 -18.64 22.67
N TRP A 139 15.24 -18.32 23.92
CA TRP A 139 14.72 -19.08 25.07
C TRP A 139 13.19 -19.04 25.18
N LEU A 140 12.56 -17.89 24.93
CA LEU A 140 11.10 -17.77 24.88
C LEU A 140 10.48 -18.55 23.71
N SER A 141 11.14 -18.61 22.55
CA SER A 141 10.72 -19.46 21.43
C SER A 141 10.77 -20.95 21.78
N PHE A 142 11.84 -21.42 22.44
CA PHE A 142 11.93 -22.80 22.92
C PHE A 142 10.86 -23.13 23.97
N LEU A 143 10.60 -22.22 24.92
CA LEU A 143 9.54 -22.38 25.91
C LEU A 143 8.15 -22.47 25.27
N SER A 144 7.86 -21.60 24.29
CA SER A 144 6.61 -21.62 23.53
C SER A 144 6.42 -22.95 22.78
N LEU A 145 7.45 -23.40 22.06
CA LEU A 145 7.44 -24.69 21.35
C LEU A 145 7.21 -25.87 22.31
N ALA A 146 7.85 -25.86 23.48
CA ALA A 146 7.67 -26.89 24.50
C ALA A 146 6.23 -26.92 25.07
N VAL A 147 5.59 -25.76 25.26
CA VAL A 147 4.18 -25.68 25.65
C VAL A 147 3.26 -26.25 24.56
N CYS A 148 3.46 -25.86 23.29
CA CYS A 148 2.69 -26.39 22.18
C CYS A 148 2.83 -27.91 22.03
N ALA A 149 4.05 -28.44 22.12
CA ALA A 149 4.33 -29.87 22.08
C ALA A 149 3.70 -30.62 23.27
N SER A 150 3.69 -30.01 24.47
CA SER A 150 3.05 -30.59 25.66
C SER A 150 1.54 -30.66 25.51
N VAL A 151 0.89 -29.62 24.96
CA VAL A 151 -0.56 -29.62 24.70
C VAL A 151 -0.93 -30.68 23.65
N ALA A 152 -0.16 -30.78 22.55
CA ALA A 152 -0.37 -31.80 21.54
C ALA A 152 -0.21 -33.23 22.10
N GLY A 153 0.83 -33.46 22.92
CA GLY A 153 1.04 -34.73 23.62
C GLY A 153 -0.11 -35.10 24.57
N LEU A 154 -0.61 -34.13 25.34
CA LEU A 154 -1.77 -34.32 26.22
C LEU A 154 -3.07 -34.59 25.44
N GLN A 155 -3.28 -33.93 24.30
CA GLN A 155 -4.43 -34.18 23.43
C GLN A 155 -4.39 -35.60 22.85
N LEU A 156 -3.24 -36.03 22.31
CA LEU A 156 -3.04 -37.39 21.80
C LEU A 156 -3.20 -38.46 22.90
N TRP A 157 -2.66 -38.22 24.09
CA TRP A 157 -2.80 -39.12 25.23
C TRP A 157 -4.24 -39.24 25.73
N HIS A 158 -4.95 -38.10 25.84
CA HIS A 158 -6.38 -38.10 26.19
C HIS A 158 -7.23 -38.83 25.16
N LEU A 159 -6.99 -38.59 23.86
CA LEU A 159 -7.71 -39.23 22.77
C LEU A 159 -7.46 -40.75 22.73
N LYS A 160 -6.21 -41.19 22.91
CA LYS A 160 -5.86 -42.61 23.03
C LYS A 160 -6.56 -43.26 24.23
N THR A 161 -6.46 -42.63 25.41
CA THR A 161 -7.11 -43.12 26.64
C THR A 161 -8.63 -43.19 26.50
N PHE A 162 -9.25 -42.27 25.75
CA PHE A 162 -10.67 -42.27 25.45
C PHE A 162 -11.07 -43.47 24.56
N PHE A 163 -10.34 -43.73 23.48
CA PHE A 163 -10.63 -44.85 22.58
C PHE A 163 -10.38 -46.23 23.24
N GLU A 164 -9.32 -46.37 24.04
CA GLU A 164 -9.06 -47.56 24.84
C GLU A 164 -10.21 -47.84 25.83
N ARG A 165 -10.67 -46.82 26.57
CA ARG A 165 -11.82 -46.94 27.49
C ARG A 165 -13.14 -47.23 26.79
N LYS A 166 -13.30 -46.79 25.55
CA LYS A 166 -14.51 -47.01 24.74
C LYS A 166 -14.53 -48.35 23.96
N LYS A 167 -13.41 -49.10 23.93
CA LYS A 167 -13.24 -50.33 23.12
C LYS A 167 -13.59 -50.15 21.63
N LEU A 168 -13.28 -48.98 21.07
CA LEU A 168 -13.60 -48.65 19.66
C LEU A 168 -12.46 -48.94 18.67
N LEU A 169 -11.32 -49.43 19.17
CA LEU A 169 -10.24 -49.95 18.33
C LEU A 169 -10.37 -51.47 18.26
N SER A 170 -10.61 -52.01 17.06
CA SER A 170 -10.34 -53.42 16.79
C SER A 170 -8.84 -53.65 16.68
N GLU A 171 -8.38 -54.80 17.16
CA GLU A 171 -6.98 -55.23 17.04
C GLU A 171 -6.67 -55.52 15.56
N ASN A 172 -6.10 -54.54 14.83
CA ASN A 172 -5.49 -54.75 13.50
C ASN A 172 -4.62 -53.59 12.99
N LEU A 173 -4.76 -52.36 13.52
CA LEU A 173 -4.07 -51.16 12.99
C LEU A 173 -2.74 -50.79 13.71
N ILE A 174 -1.97 -51.80 14.16
CA ILE A 174 -0.62 -51.60 14.74
C ILE A 174 0.38 -52.64 14.20
N GLN A 175 0.52 -52.77 12.86
CA GLN A 175 1.54 -53.68 12.31
C GLN A 175 2.07 -53.33 10.90
N SER A 176 2.70 -52.16 10.74
CA SER A 176 3.54 -51.84 9.56
C SER A 176 4.72 -50.89 9.88
N PRO A 177 5.77 -51.36 10.59
CA PRO A 177 6.90 -50.53 11.00
C PRO A 177 7.97 -50.38 9.89
N LEU A 178 7.60 -49.83 8.73
CA LEU A 178 8.53 -49.60 7.62
C LEU A 178 8.06 -48.48 6.68
N PHE A 179 8.48 -47.24 6.95
CA PHE A 179 9.27 -46.43 6.00
C PHE A 179 9.83 -45.20 6.72
N LYS A 180 11.14 -44.97 6.59
CA LYS A 180 11.88 -43.84 7.17
C LYS A 180 12.54 -43.06 6.03
N PHE A 181 12.68 -41.74 6.22
CA PHE A 181 13.70 -40.90 5.57
C PHE A 181 13.84 -41.00 4.04
N GLN A 182 12.91 -40.36 3.34
CA GLN A 182 13.09 -39.51 2.15
C GLN A 182 11.75 -38.72 2.05
N TYR A 183 11.65 -37.44 1.67
CA TYR A 183 12.52 -36.55 0.91
C TYR A 183 12.75 -35.20 1.61
N LEU A 184 13.95 -34.65 1.39
CA LEU A 184 14.24 -33.22 1.44
C LEU A 184 14.92 -32.89 0.11
N PHE A 185 14.71 -31.67 -0.40
CA PHE A 185 15.14 -31.21 -1.74
C PHE A 185 14.40 -31.87 -2.92
N GLU A 186 13.46 -31.13 -3.52
CA GLU A 186 13.48 -30.81 -4.96
C GLU A 186 12.62 -29.56 -5.22
N LEU A 187 13.05 -28.70 -6.16
CA LEU A 187 12.52 -27.36 -6.40
C LEU A 187 12.90 -26.96 -7.85
N PHE A 188 12.09 -26.10 -8.51
CA PHE A 188 12.06 -25.86 -9.97
C PHE A 188 11.51 -27.08 -10.75
N ASP A 189 10.61 -26.97 -11.73
CA ASP A 189 10.26 -25.88 -12.66
C ASP A 189 8.76 -25.93 -13.05
N PRO A 190 7.97 -24.82 -13.05
CA PRO A 190 6.53 -24.85 -13.31
C PRO A 190 6.14 -24.56 -14.77
N ALA A 191 6.08 -25.59 -15.62
CA ALA A 191 5.56 -25.49 -17.00
C ALA A 191 4.40 -26.46 -17.27
N PHE A 192 3.21 -25.89 -17.53
CA PHE A 192 1.95 -26.52 -17.98
C PHE A 192 1.15 -27.43 -17.01
N ALA A 193 -0.13 -27.05 -16.86
CA ALA A 193 -1.28 -27.84 -16.40
C ALA A 193 -1.32 -28.34 -14.93
N PRO A 194 -2.51 -28.73 -14.41
CA PRO A 194 -3.85 -28.20 -14.64
C PRO A 194 -4.45 -27.58 -13.35
N CYS A 195 -5.76 -27.35 -13.33
CA CYS A 195 -6.52 -27.12 -12.10
C CYS A 195 -6.46 -28.39 -11.21
N TRP A 196 -6.26 -28.20 -9.90
CA TRP A 196 -5.93 -29.19 -8.86
C TRP A 196 -4.50 -29.73 -8.85
N ARG A 197 -3.86 -29.65 -7.66
CA ARG A 197 -2.72 -30.45 -7.24
C ARG A 197 -3.18 -31.35 -6.08
N GLU A 198 -3.02 -32.66 -6.21
CA GLU A 198 -3.23 -33.60 -5.10
C GLU A 198 -2.00 -33.66 -4.19
N GLU A 199 -1.91 -32.73 -3.23
CA GLU A 199 -1.09 -32.90 -2.03
C GLU A 199 -2.03 -32.96 -0.81
N GLY A 200 -2.04 -34.10 -0.13
CA GLY A 200 -3.10 -34.46 0.83
C GLY A 200 -3.17 -33.54 2.03
N MET A 201 -4.27 -32.79 2.15
CA MET A 201 -4.54 -31.88 3.27
C MET A 201 -5.69 -32.43 4.13
N GLU A 202 -5.45 -32.73 5.40
CA GLU A 202 -6.48 -33.26 6.30
C GLU A 202 -7.62 -32.25 6.52
N ALA A 203 -8.82 -32.61 6.09
CA ALA A 203 -10.00 -31.74 6.12
C ALA A 203 -10.59 -31.60 7.54
N ASN A 204 -9.92 -30.83 8.42
CA ASN A 204 -10.42 -30.52 9.77
C ASN A 204 -10.51 -29.00 10.06
N GLY A 205 -11.09 -28.28 9.10
CA GLY A 205 -11.56 -26.90 9.25
C GLY A 205 -12.71 -26.64 8.28
N SER A 206 -13.75 -25.92 8.69
CA SER A 206 -14.86 -25.58 7.78
C SER A 206 -14.45 -24.44 6.85
N GLU A 207 -13.91 -24.80 5.69
CA GLU A 207 -13.60 -23.87 4.60
C GLU A 207 -14.90 -23.38 3.96
N ILE A 208 -14.88 -22.13 3.48
CA ILE A 208 -16.01 -21.54 2.76
C ILE A 208 -15.80 -21.83 1.27
N VAL A 209 -16.82 -22.29 0.56
CA VAL A 209 -16.82 -22.39 -0.90
C VAL A 209 -17.69 -21.28 -1.47
N PHE A 210 -17.10 -20.41 -2.29
CA PHE A 210 -17.87 -19.51 -3.14
C PHE A 210 -18.11 -20.22 -4.46
N PHE A 211 -19.35 -20.24 -4.98
CA PHE A 211 -19.64 -20.79 -6.30
C PHE A 211 -20.75 -20.03 -7.04
N ASP A 212 -20.81 -20.27 -8.35
CA ASP A 212 -21.72 -19.69 -9.34
C ASP A 212 -21.94 -20.72 -10.47
N VAL A 213 -23.08 -20.66 -11.16
CA VAL A 213 -23.35 -21.48 -12.35
C VAL A 213 -23.92 -20.70 -13.54
N GLU A 214 -23.27 -20.83 -14.69
CA GLU A 214 -23.86 -20.43 -15.97
C GLU A 214 -24.82 -21.51 -16.49
N THR A 215 -25.95 -21.07 -17.06
CA THR A 215 -27.06 -21.92 -17.47
C THR A 215 -27.65 -21.54 -18.82
N THR A 216 -28.42 -22.45 -19.43
CA THR A 216 -29.30 -22.08 -20.55
C THR A 216 -30.40 -21.13 -20.07
N VAL A 217 -30.71 -20.12 -20.89
CA VAL A 217 -31.86 -19.24 -20.69
C VAL A 217 -33.08 -19.87 -21.36
N PRO A 218 -34.08 -20.34 -20.59
CA PRO A 218 -35.28 -20.97 -21.14
C PRO A 218 -36.07 -20.01 -22.03
N SER A 219 -36.57 -20.52 -23.15
CA SER A 219 -37.37 -19.79 -24.13
C SER A 219 -38.87 -19.79 -23.81
N ARG A 220 -39.32 -20.66 -22.89
CA ARG A 220 -40.72 -20.74 -22.43
C ARG A 220 -40.81 -20.80 -20.90
N SER A 221 -41.87 -20.21 -20.34
CA SER A 221 -42.16 -20.32 -18.91
C SER A 221 -42.47 -21.78 -18.55
N GLY A 222 -41.74 -22.35 -17.58
CA GLY A 222 -41.82 -23.76 -17.18
C GLY A 222 -40.83 -24.71 -17.85
N GLU A 223 -40.01 -24.22 -18.78
CA GLU A 223 -38.88 -24.96 -19.35
C GLU A 223 -37.70 -25.00 -18.35
N ARG A 224 -37.02 -26.14 -18.22
CA ARG A 224 -35.91 -26.32 -17.26
C ARG A 224 -34.64 -25.59 -17.73
N PHE A 225 -33.87 -25.13 -16.76
CA PHE A 225 -32.51 -24.63 -16.97
C PHE A 225 -31.56 -25.84 -17.02
N ALA A 226 -30.59 -25.82 -17.95
CA ALA A 226 -29.49 -26.78 -17.97
C ALA A 226 -28.18 -26.08 -17.60
N LEU A 227 -27.32 -26.75 -16.82
CA LEU A 227 -25.99 -26.24 -16.47
C LEU A 227 -25.07 -26.21 -17.71
N LEU A 228 -24.29 -25.14 -17.85
CA LEU A 228 -23.32 -24.93 -18.93
C LEU A 228 -21.89 -24.69 -18.40
N GLU A 229 -21.75 -24.04 -17.23
CA GLU A 229 -20.49 -23.93 -16.50
C GLU A 229 -20.74 -24.09 -15.00
N PHE A 230 -19.79 -24.69 -14.30
CA PHE A 230 -19.65 -24.59 -12.85
C PHE A 230 -18.32 -23.89 -12.54
N GLY A 231 -18.35 -22.92 -11.62
CA GLY A 231 -17.16 -22.25 -11.11
C GLY A 231 -17.22 -22.14 -9.60
N ALA A 232 -16.13 -22.50 -8.92
CA ALA A 232 -16.02 -22.42 -7.47
C ALA A 232 -14.60 -22.09 -7.00
N ILE A 233 -14.48 -21.40 -5.87
CA ILE A 233 -13.23 -21.20 -5.13
C ILE A 233 -13.41 -21.59 -3.65
N LEU A 234 -12.40 -22.26 -3.11
CA LEU A 234 -12.25 -22.52 -1.68
C LEU A 234 -11.57 -21.31 -1.03
N VAL A 235 -12.13 -20.82 0.08
CA VAL A 235 -11.72 -19.59 0.76
C VAL A 235 -11.39 -19.86 2.21
N CYS A 236 -10.19 -19.44 2.63
CA CYS A 236 -9.75 -19.54 4.03
C CYS A 236 -10.55 -18.55 4.90
N PRO A 237 -11.39 -18.98 5.87
CA PRO A 237 -12.26 -18.09 6.63
C PRO A 237 -11.51 -17.10 7.55
N ARG A 238 -10.22 -17.35 7.83
CA ARG A 238 -9.38 -16.44 8.64
C ARG A 238 -8.65 -15.36 7.82
N ARG A 239 -8.54 -15.53 6.50
CA ARG A 239 -7.73 -14.67 5.61
C ARG A 239 -8.53 -14.10 4.43
N LEU A 240 -9.71 -14.66 4.13
CA LEU A 240 -10.52 -14.35 2.96
C LEU A 240 -9.73 -14.42 1.63
N VAL A 241 -8.75 -15.32 1.55
CA VAL A 241 -8.00 -15.62 0.32
C VAL A 241 -8.48 -16.93 -0.30
N GLU A 242 -8.47 -16.98 -1.63
CA GLU A 242 -8.56 -18.22 -2.40
C GLU A 242 -7.41 -19.16 -1.99
N VAL A 243 -7.74 -20.39 -1.63
CA VAL A 243 -6.76 -21.47 -1.34
C VAL A 243 -6.80 -22.59 -2.39
N GLY A 244 -7.82 -22.60 -3.25
CA GLY A 244 -7.97 -23.49 -4.38
C GLY A 244 -9.21 -23.11 -5.19
N CYS A 245 -9.29 -23.61 -6.42
CA CYS A 245 -10.43 -23.40 -7.30
C CYS A 245 -10.78 -24.67 -8.06
N TYR A 246 -12.03 -24.74 -8.54
CA TYR A 246 -12.48 -25.72 -9.51
C TYR A 246 -13.40 -25.03 -10.52
N SER A 247 -13.24 -25.34 -11.80
CA SER A 247 -14.18 -24.92 -12.83
C SER A 247 -14.22 -25.93 -13.96
N THR A 248 -15.41 -26.13 -14.53
CA THR A 248 -15.64 -27.00 -15.67
C THR A 248 -16.81 -26.48 -16.50
N LEU A 249 -16.69 -26.58 -17.82
CA LEU A 249 -17.86 -26.56 -18.70
C LEU A 249 -18.65 -27.86 -18.51
N ILE A 250 -19.95 -27.81 -18.73
CA ILE A 250 -20.90 -28.92 -18.57
C ILE A 250 -21.71 -29.02 -19.85
N ARG A 251 -21.79 -30.23 -20.42
CA ARG A 251 -22.60 -30.51 -21.61
C ARG A 251 -24.04 -30.85 -21.20
N PRO A 252 -25.05 -30.08 -21.65
CA PRO A 252 -26.45 -30.38 -21.40
C PRO A 252 -26.91 -31.60 -22.22
N ALA A 253 -27.98 -32.25 -21.78
CA ALA A 253 -28.56 -33.40 -22.48
C ALA A 253 -29.10 -33.06 -23.88
N ASP A 254 -29.57 -31.83 -24.08
CA ASP A 254 -29.94 -31.27 -25.38
C ASP A 254 -29.15 -29.99 -25.68
N LEU A 255 -28.37 -30.00 -26.77
CA LEU A 255 -27.63 -28.83 -27.25
C LEU A 255 -28.55 -27.78 -27.91
N ALA A 256 -29.75 -28.15 -28.36
CA ALA A 256 -30.73 -27.19 -28.89
C ALA A 256 -31.34 -26.27 -27.81
N ALA A 257 -31.21 -26.63 -26.53
CA ALA A 257 -31.57 -25.77 -25.40
C ALA A 257 -30.65 -24.54 -25.24
N ILE A 258 -29.48 -24.52 -25.89
CA ILE A 258 -28.54 -23.38 -25.88
C ILE A 258 -29.06 -22.30 -26.83
N SER A 259 -30.02 -21.52 -26.33
CA SER A 259 -30.66 -20.43 -27.07
C SER A 259 -29.69 -19.30 -27.41
N SER A 260 -29.96 -18.53 -28.48
CA SER A 260 -29.22 -17.31 -28.83
C SER A 260 -29.40 -16.15 -27.83
N VAL A 261 -30.18 -16.37 -26.78
CA VAL A 261 -30.25 -15.51 -25.58
C VAL A 261 -29.17 -15.96 -24.59
N SER A 262 -29.05 -17.26 -24.31
CA SER A 262 -27.98 -17.85 -23.48
C SER A 262 -26.59 -17.39 -23.93
N ILE A 263 -26.27 -17.58 -25.21
CA ILE A 263 -24.97 -17.20 -25.82
C ILE A 263 -24.72 -15.68 -25.67
N ARG A 264 -25.77 -14.85 -25.61
CA ARG A 264 -25.65 -13.40 -25.42
C ARG A 264 -25.45 -12.99 -23.96
N CYS A 265 -25.85 -13.83 -23.01
CA CYS A 265 -25.67 -13.62 -21.59
C CYS A 265 -24.27 -14.01 -21.12
N ASN A 266 -23.75 -15.17 -21.55
CA ASN A 266 -22.50 -15.74 -21.03
C ASN A 266 -21.46 -16.18 -22.09
N GLY A 267 -21.76 -15.99 -23.38
CA GLY A 267 -20.84 -16.36 -24.46
C GLY A 267 -20.64 -17.86 -24.67
N ILE A 268 -21.37 -18.73 -23.96
CA ILE A 268 -21.16 -20.17 -24.03
C ILE A 268 -21.92 -20.75 -25.24
N GLY A 269 -21.18 -21.03 -26.31
CA GLY A 269 -21.70 -21.61 -27.56
C GLY A 269 -21.85 -23.14 -27.54
N PRO A 270 -22.76 -23.72 -28.35
CA PRO A 270 -22.93 -25.18 -28.46
C PRO A 270 -21.68 -25.91 -28.98
N ASP A 271 -20.88 -25.21 -29.79
CA ASP A 271 -19.60 -25.67 -30.32
C ASP A 271 -18.59 -25.92 -29.19
N VAL A 272 -18.40 -24.94 -28.30
CA VAL A 272 -17.48 -25.02 -27.15
C VAL A 272 -17.93 -26.12 -26.18
N VAL A 273 -19.24 -26.29 -25.99
CA VAL A 273 -19.83 -27.24 -25.05
C VAL A 273 -19.99 -28.66 -25.62
N SER A 274 -19.98 -28.84 -26.95
CA SER A 274 -20.13 -30.16 -27.58
C SER A 274 -19.11 -31.21 -27.12
N THR A 275 -17.89 -30.75 -26.80
CA THR A 275 -16.76 -31.56 -26.34
C THR A 275 -16.58 -31.58 -24.81
N ALA A 276 -17.43 -30.85 -24.06
CA ALA A 276 -17.39 -30.80 -22.61
C ALA A 276 -17.90 -32.13 -21.97
N PRO A 277 -17.46 -32.45 -20.74
CA PRO A 277 -18.03 -33.55 -19.97
C PRO A 277 -19.51 -33.32 -19.66
N THR A 278 -20.30 -34.38 -19.48
CA THR A 278 -21.68 -34.26 -18.99
C THR A 278 -21.70 -33.99 -17.49
N PHE A 279 -22.84 -33.57 -16.93
CA PHE A 279 -22.94 -33.36 -15.48
C PHE A 279 -22.61 -34.62 -14.67
N HIS A 280 -23.00 -35.80 -15.16
CA HIS A 280 -22.66 -37.10 -14.55
C HIS A 280 -21.14 -37.31 -14.44
N ASP A 281 -20.37 -36.89 -15.45
CA ASP A 281 -18.91 -37.09 -15.48
C ASP A 281 -18.15 -36.16 -14.51
N VAL A 282 -18.81 -35.10 -13.99
CA VAL A 282 -18.23 -34.14 -13.04
C VAL A 282 -18.91 -34.13 -11.67
N ALA A 283 -19.99 -34.89 -11.50
CA ALA A 283 -20.85 -34.86 -10.31
C ALA A 283 -20.07 -35.12 -9.02
N ASP A 284 -19.21 -36.15 -8.97
CA ASP A 284 -18.39 -36.48 -7.80
C ASP A 284 -17.48 -35.29 -7.40
N ARG A 285 -16.82 -34.65 -8.38
CA ARG A 285 -15.96 -33.47 -8.13
C ARG A 285 -16.75 -32.26 -7.64
N VAL A 286 -17.96 -32.04 -8.18
CA VAL A 286 -18.86 -30.98 -7.70
C VAL A 286 -19.35 -31.30 -6.28
N PHE A 287 -19.60 -32.57 -5.97
CA PHE A 287 -20.00 -33.02 -4.65
C PHE A 287 -18.88 -32.79 -3.62
N ASP A 288 -17.64 -33.20 -3.89
CA ASP A 288 -16.49 -32.99 -2.99
C ASP A 288 -16.14 -31.50 -2.75
N VAL A 289 -16.38 -30.66 -3.77
CA VAL A 289 -16.18 -29.20 -3.69
C VAL A 289 -17.27 -28.50 -2.87
N LEU A 290 -18.47 -29.07 -2.74
CA LEU A 290 -19.61 -28.43 -2.08
C LEU A 290 -20.02 -29.07 -0.74
N ASN A 291 -19.99 -30.39 -0.63
CA ASN A 291 -20.62 -31.11 0.46
C ASN A 291 -19.94 -30.84 1.81
N GLY A 292 -20.73 -30.57 2.85
CA GLY A 292 -20.21 -30.30 4.20
C GLY A 292 -19.38 -29.03 4.33
N ARG A 293 -19.52 -28.07 3.40
CA ARG A 293 -18.84 -26.76 3.42
C ARG A 293 -19.85 -25.61 3.64
N VAL A 294 -19.38 -24.41 3.91
CA VAL A 294 -20.24 -23.21 3.94
C VAL A 294 -20.32 -22.66 2.53
N TRP A 295 -21.51 -22.59 1.95
CA TRP A 295 -21.72 -22.09 0.59
C TRP A 295 -21.85 -20.56 0.61
N ALA A 296 -21.24 -19.89 -0.37
CA ALA A 296 -21.35 -18.45 -0.54
C ALA A 296 -21.52 -18.10 -2.02
N GLY A 297 -22.29 -17.06 -2.33
CA GLY A 297 -22.63 -16.70 -3.71
C GLY A 297 -23.56 -15.49 -3.75
N HIS A 298 -23.90 -15.00 -4.94
CA HIS A 298 -24.68 -13.78 -5.09
C HIS A 298 -26.05 -14.09 -5.71
N ASN A 299 -27.14 -13.93 -4.95
CA ASN A 299 -28.47 -14.49 -5.24
C ASN A 299 -28.53 -16.04 -5.17
N ILE A 300 -27.52 -16.65 -4.55
CA ILE A 300 -27.27 -18.10 -4.57
C ILE A 300 -28.43 -18.94 -4.04
N ILE A 301 -29.22 -18.44 -3.09
CA ILE A 301 -30.35 -19.17 -2.52
C ILE A 301 -31.47 -19.33 -3.56
N ARG A 302 -31.59 -18.38 -4.49
CA ARG A 302 -32.69 -18.30 -5.47
C ARG A 302 -32.32 -18.84 -6.85
N PHE A 303 -31.04 -19.00 -7.15
CA PHE A 303 -30.56 -19.40 -8.47
C PHE A 303 -29.70 -20.67 -8.41
N ASP A 304 -28.45 -20.56 -7.98
CA ASP A 304 -27.44 -21.61 -8.09
C ASP A 304 -27.75 -22.83 -7.21
N CYS A 305 -28.19 -22.61 -5.96
CA CYS A 305 -28.56 -23.69 -5.05
C CYS A 305 -29.67 -24.60 -5.63
N PRO A 306 -30.78 -24.06 -6.19
CA PRO A 306 -31.71 -24.85 -7.01
C PRO A 306 -31.07 -25.58 -8.18
N ARG A 307 -30.29 -24.90 -9.04
CA ARG A 307 -29.70 -25.49 -10.25
C ARG A 307 -28.80 -26.70 -9.96
N ILE A 308 -27.98 -26.62 -8.91
CA ILE A 308 -27.14 -27.75 -8.47
C ILE A 308 -28.02 -28.93 -8.02
N ARG A 309 -29.04 -28.69 -7.18
CA ARG A 309 -29.94 -29.76 -6.71
C ARG A 309 -30.71 -30.42 -7.86
N GLU A 310 -31.24 -29.63 -8.78
CA GLU A 310 -31.95 -30.11 -9.98
C GLU A 310 -31.07 -31.00 -10.86
N ALA A 311 -29.78 -30.66 -11.01
CA ALA A 311 -28.83 -31.44 -11.80
C ALA A 311 -28.41 -32.76 -11.12
N PHE A 312 -28.23 -32.77 -9.79
CA PHE A 312 -28.02 -34.02 -9.03
C PHE A 312 -29.26 -34.93 -9.06
N GLU A 313 -30.47 -34.36 -8.96
CA GLU A 313 -31.73 -35.09 -9.09
C GLU A 313 -31.89 -35.70 -10.49
N GLU A 314 -31.52 -34.98 -11.56
CA GLU A 314 -31.59 -35.48 -12.95
C GLU A 314 -30.72 -36.71 -13.22
N ILE A 315 -29.55 -36.81 -12.57
CA ILE A 315 -28.67 -38.00 -12.64
C ILE A 315 -28.99 -39.05 -11.55
N GLY A 316 -30.01 -38.83 -10.72
CA GLY A 316 -30.44 -39.76 -9.68
C GLY A 316 -29.50 -39.88 -8.47
N LEU A 317 -28.63 -38.89 -8.24
CA LEU A 317 -27.71 -38.84 -7.11
C LEU A 317 -28.20 -37.90 -6.00
N ALA A 318 -27.71 -38.11 -4.77
CA ALA A 318 -27.97 -37.20 -3.67
C ALA A 318 -27.19 -35.89 -3.87
N ALA A 319 -27.88 -34.74 -3.79
CA ALA A 319 -27.24 -33.44 -3.87
C ALA A 319 -26.33 -33.18 -2.65
N PRO A 320 -25.24 -32.40 -2.80
CA PRO A 320 -24.37 -32.00 -1.69
C PRO A 320 -25.12 -31.07 -0.73
N GLU A 321 -24.87 -31.18 0.58
CA GLU A 321 -25.54 -30.37 1.59
C GLU A 321 -24.60 -29.38 2.31
N PRO A 322 -24.98 -28.09 2.44
CA PRO A 322 -24.17 -27.08 3.10
C PRO A 322 -24.23 -27.13 4.63
N LYS A 323 -23.13 -26.77 5.29
CA LYS A 323 -23.09 -26.40 6.72
C LYS A 323 -23.79 -25.05 7.01
N GLY A 324 -24.00 -24.24 5.98
CA GLY A 324 -24.63 -22.92 6.03
C GLY A 324 -24.50 -22.20 4.69
N ILE A 325 -25.34 -21.18 4.44
CA ILE A 325 -25.38 -20.45 3.17
C ILE A 325 -25.24 -18.94 3.43
N ILE A 326 -24.34 -18.29 2.68
CA ILE A 326 -24.07 -16.85 2.69
C ILE A 326 -24.47 -16.27 1.32
N ASP A 327 -25.71 -15.81 1.20
CA ASP A 327 -26.15 -15.10 0.00
C ASP A 327 -25.78 -13.61 0.12
N THR A 328 -24.83 -13.16 -0.71
CA THR A 328 -24.29 -11.80 -0.62
C THR A 328 -25.28 -10.74 -1.10
N LEU A 329 -26.25 -11.07 -1.95
CA LEU A 329 -27.23 -10.10 -2.45
C LEU A 329 -28.13 -9.54 -1.31
N PRO A 330 -28.90 -10.34 -0.56
CA PRO A 330 -29.70 -9.84 0.55
C PRO A 330 -28.83 -9.33 1.71
N LEU A 331 -27.69 -9.99 1.99
CA LEU A 331 -26.77 -9.57 3.05
C LEU A 331 -26.22 -8.16 2.82
N LEU A 332 -25.69 -7.88 1.63
CA LEU A 332 -25.17 -6.56 1.28
C LEU A 332 -26.32 -5.54 1.12
N THR A 333 -27.46 -5.93 0.56
CA THR A 333 -28.64 -5.04 0.49
C THR A 333 -29.10 -4.60 1.88
N GLN A 334 -29.02 -5.46 2.89
CA GLN A 334 -29.36 -5.12 4.29
C GLN A 334 -28.26 -4.34 5.01
N LYS A 335 -26.98 -4.73 4.84
CA LYS A 335 -25.85 -4.20 5.63
C LYS A 335 -25.15 -3.00 4.99
N PHE A 336 -24.91 -3.05 3.68
CA PHE A 336 -24.28 -1.98 2.90
C PHE A 336 -25.32 -0.96 2.40
N GLY A 337 -26.57 -1.39 2.23
CA GLY A 337 -27.64 -0.57 1.67
C GLY A 337 -27.46 -0.30 0.17
N ARG A 338 -28.42 0.39 -0.45
CA ARG A 338 -28.49 0.61 -1.91
C ARG A 338 -27.50 1.65 -2.47
N ARG A 339 -26.30 1.74 -1.90
CA ARG A 339 -25.23 2.66 -2.33
C ARG A 339 -24.74 2.37 -3.75
N ALA A 340 -24.67 1.09 -4.10
CA ALA A 340 -24.44 0.60 -5.46
C ALA A 340 -25.75 0.38 -6.26
N GLY A 341 -26.80 1.17 -5.96
CA GLY A 341 -28.06 1.18 -6.71
C GLY A 341 -28.90 -0.10 -6.56
N ASP A 342 -28.94 -0.92 -7.61
CA ASP A 342 -29.78 -2.12 -7.64
C ASP A 342 -29.21 -3.31 -6.86
N MET A 343 -27.92 -3.23 -6.47
CA MET A 343 -27.14 -4.22 -5.71
C MET A 343 -26.77 -5.49 -6.46
N LYS A 344 -26.87 -5.53 -7.80
CA LYS A 344 -26.30 -6.62 -8.62
C LYS A 344 -24.77 -6.59 -8.61
N MET A 345 -24.15 -7.72 -8.93
CA MET A 345 -22.69 -7.87 -8.96
C MET A 345 -22.00 -6.87 -9.91
N ALA A 346 -22.46 -6.70 -11.16
CA ALA A 346 -21.94 -5.66 -12.06
C ALA A 346 -22.04 -4.22 -11.49
N SER A 347 -23.12 -3.90 -10.77
CA SER A 347 -23.33 -2.58 -10.14
C SER A 347 -22.37 -2.36 -8.96
N LEU A 348 -22.14 -3.41 -8.15
CA LEU A 348 -21.18 -3.40 -7.04
C LEU A 348 -19.73 -3.34 -7.54
N ALA A 349 -19.39 -4.12 -8.57
CA ALA A 349 -18.08 -4.08 -9.24
C ALA A 349 -17.79 -2.69 -9.82
N THR A 350 -18.79 -2.06 -10.45
CA THR A 350 -18.69 -0.68 -10.95
C THR A 350 -18.51 0.32 -9.81
N TYR A 351 -19.26 0.19 -8.71
CA TYR A 351 -19.16 1.08 -7.54
C TYR A 351 -17.77 1.05 -6.89
N PHE A 352 -17.12 -0.12 -6.83
CA PHE A 352 -15.76 -0.26 -6.28
C PHE A 352 -14.63 -0.16 -7.33
N GLY A 353 -14.95 0.03 -8.61
CA GLY A 353 -13.94 0.11 -9.69
C GLY A 353 -13.23 -1.21 -10.03
N LEU A 354 -13.83 -2.36 -9.67
CA LEU A 354 -13.23 -3.70 -9.83
C LEU A 354 -13.24 -4.22 -11.28
N GLY A 355 -13.96 -3.55 -12.18
CA GLY A 355 -14.06 -3.88 -13.61
C GLY A 355 -15.49 -4.15 -14.05
N GLN A 356 -15.63 -4.77 -15.23
CA GLN A 356 -16.91 -5.31 -15.70
C GLN A 356 -17.06 -6.78 -15.26
N GLN A 357 -18.30 -7.20 -15.03
CA GLN A 357 -18.65 -8.61 -14.81
C GLN A 357 -18.37 -9.40 -16.10
N LYS A 358 -17.82 -10.62 -16.00
CA LYS A 358 -17.39 -11.41 -17.17
C LYS A 358 -18.42 -12.45 -17.62
N HIS A 359 -19.43 -12.77 -16.80
CA HIS A 359 -20.43 -13.81 -17.09
C HIS A 359 -19.78 -15.16 -17.41
N ARG A 360 -18.85 -15.53 -16.52
CA ARG A 360 -18.11 -16.79 -16.46
C ARG A 360 -17.92 -17.14 -15.00
N SER A 361 -18.38 -18.32 -14.58
CA SER A 361 -18.66 -18.57 -13.17
C SER A 361 -17.44 -18.42 -12.26
N LEU A 362 -16.25 -18.82 -12.72
CA LEU A 362 -15.02 -18.70 -11.91
C LEU A 362 -14.56 -17.24 -11.70
N ASP A 363 -14.74 -16.37 -12.69
CA ASP A 363 -14.38 -14.95 -12.58
C ASP A 363 -15.41 -14.16 -11.78
N ASP A 364 -16.70 -14.45 -11.96
CA ASP A 364 -17.79 -13.80 -11.24
C ASP A 364 -17.83 -14.24 -9.75
N VAL A 365 -17.41 -15.47 -9.44
CA VAL A 365 -17.11 -15.95 -8.07
C VAL A 365 -16.01 -15.14 -7.39
N ARG A 366 -14.90 -14.88 -8.10
CA ARG A 366 -13.80 -14.05 -7.58
C ARG A 366 -14.25 -12.60 -7.38
N MET A 367 -14.99 -12.04 -8.33
CA MET A 367 -15.60 -10.71 -8.22
C MET A 367 -16.47 -10.59 -6.97
N ASN A 368 -17.29 -11.60 -6.68
CA ASN A 368 -18.16 -11.63 -5.49
C ASN A 368 -17.35 -11.67 -4.16
N LEU A 369 -16.23 -12.39 -4.11
CA LEU A 369 -15.32 -12.37 -2.96
C LEU A 369 -14.68 -10.99 -2.75
N GLU A 370 -14.22 -10.33 -3.81
CA GLU A 370 -13.63 -8.99 -3.71
C GLU A 370 -14.68 -7.93 -3.33
N VAL A 371 -15.88 -7.96 -3.93
CA VAL A 371 -17.00 -7.09 -3.55
C VAL A 371 -17.38 -7.26 -2.07
N LEU A 372 -17.40 -8.50 -1.56
CA LEU A 372 -17.67 -8.75 -0.14
C LEU A 372 -16.60 -8.13 0.78
N LYS A 373 -15.31 -8.22 0.40
CA LYS A 373 -14.20 -7.56 1.13
C LYS A 373 -14.35 -6.04 1.10
N CYS A 374 -14.61 -5.45 -0.06
CA CYS A 374 -14.78 -4.00 -0.21
C CYS A 374 -15.95 -3.48 0.63
N CYS A 375 -17.12 -4.14 0.59
CA CYS A 375 -18.25 -3.79 1.46
C CYS A 375 -17.92 -3.92 2.95
N ALA A 376 -17.22 -5.00 3.36
CA ALA A 376 -16.84 -5.20 4.75
C ALA A 376 -15.85 -4.14 5.26
N ALA A 377 -14.87 -3.76 4.43
CA ALA A 377 -13.88 -2.73 4.76
C ALA A 377 -14.53 -1.34 4.92
N VAL A 378 -15.43 -0.95 4.02
CA VAL A 378 -16.16 0.33 4.12
C VAL A 378 -17.05 0.37 5.37
N LEU A 379 -17.81 -0.70 5.65
CA LEU A 379 -18.64 -0.77 6.85
C LEU A 379 -17.82 -0.72 8.14
N PHE A 380 -16.63 -1.33 8.16
CA PHE A 380 -15.71 -1.24 9.29
C PHE A 380 -15.18 0.18 9.51
N LEU A 381 -14.81 0.90 8.43
CA LEU A 381 -14.35 2.29 8.50
C LEU A 381 -15.46 3.24 8.98
N GLU A 382 -16.69 3.07 8.49
CA GLU A 382 -17.84 3.88 8.90
C GLU A 382 -18.19 3.70 10.39
N VAL A 383 -18.17 2.45 10.89
CA VAL A 383 -18.38 2.16 12.31
C VAL A 383 -17.23 2.70 13.17
N SER A 384 -16.02 2.80 12.62
CA SER A 384 -14.84 3.30 13.34
C SER A 384 -14.74 4.83 13.39
N LEU A 385 -15.26 5.54 12.38
CA LEU A 385 -15.16 7.00 12.23
C LEU A 385 -16.48 7.63 11.70
N PRO A 386 -17.59 7.53 12.47
CA PRO A 386 -18.91 7.95 12.00
C PRO A 386 -19.00 9.43 11.65
N ASP A 387 -18.29 10.31 12.36
CA ASP A 387 -18.30 11.76 12.11
C ASP A 387 -17.62 12.15 10.77
N VAL A 388 -16.72 11.30 10.26
CA VAL A 388 -15.97 11.53 9.01
C VAL A 388 -16.72 10.96 7.81
N PHE A 389 -17.31 9.76 7.97
CA PHE A 389 -17.97 9.02 6.88
C PHE A 389 -19.51 9.08 6.91
N SER A 390 -20.09 9.99 7.70
CA SER A 390 -21.54 10.24 7.70
C SER A 390 -22.09 10.50 6.29
N LEU A 391 -23.21 9.86 5.97
CA LEU A 391 -23.67 9.62 4.60
C LEU A 391 -23.92 10.91 3.79
N ASP A 392 -24.23 12.02 4.47
CA ASP A 392 -24.50 13.32 3.87
C ASP A 392 -23.27 13.97 3.21
N ASN A 393 -22.05 13.60 3.63
CA ASN A 393 -20.79 14.16 3.13
C ASN A 393 -20.23 13.43 1.89
N LEU A 394 -20.83 12.30 1.48
CA LEU A 394 -20.29 11.41 0.44
C LEU A 394 -21.13 11.35 -0.85
N VAL A 395 -22.04 12.32 -1.05
CA VAL A 395 -22.72 12.54 -2.33
C VAL A 395 -22.11 13.76 -3.04
N PRO A 396 -21.34 13.60 -4.12
CA PRO A 396 -20.93 14.72 -4.96
C PRO A 396 -22.16 15.38 -5.58
N ASN A 397 -22.42 16.64 -5.23
CA ASN A 397 -23.47 17.46 -5.84
C ASN A 397 -23.09 17.84 -7.29
N GLY A 398 -23.21 16.86 -8.20
CA GLY A 398 -23.04 17.04 -9.63
C GLY A 398 -22.33 15.90 -10.36
N ILE A 399 -23.12 14.90 -10.79
CA ILE A 399 -23.18 14.44 -12.19
C ILE A 399 -24.63 13.98 -12.46
N THR A 400 -25.52 14.96 -12.66
CA THR A 400 -26.88 14.69 -13.15
C THR A 400 -26.86 14.69 -14.69
N SER A 401 -26.33 13.63 -15.30
CA SER A 401 -26.11 13.57 -16.75
C SER A 401 -26.93 12.50 -17.49
N ARG A 402 -28.17 12.88 -17.78
CA ARG A 402 -28.81 12.71 -19.11
C ARG A 402 -28.91 11.29 -19.72
N THR A 403 -29.49 10.34 -18.99
CA THR A 403 -30.25 9.22 -19.59
C THR A 403 -31.73 9.16 -19.17
N ALA A 404 -32.11 9.82 -18.07
CA ALA A 404 -33.50 9.92 -17.62
C ALA A 404 -34.41 10.86 -18.48
N ALA A 405 -33.86 11.50 -19.51
CA ALA A 405 -34.51 12.58 -20.24
C ALA A 405 -35.40 12.14 -21.43
N TYR A 406 -35.55 10.83 -21.68
CA TYR A 406 -36.26 10.30 -22.86
C TYR A 406 -37.60 9.59 -22.60
N TRP A 407 -38.05 9.49 -21.34
CA TRP A 407 -39.30 8.75 -21.00
C TRP A 407 -40.44 9.60 -20.42
N ASN A 408 -40.19 10.84 -20.00
CA ASN A 408 -41.21 11.73 -19.39
C ASN A 408 -41.71 12.85 -20.32
N ALA A 409 -41.73 12.62 -21.63
CA ALA A 409 -42.21 13.58 -22.63
C ALA A 409 -43.31 12.99 -23.53
N SER A 410 -44.26 12.22 -22.96
CA SER A 410 -45.30 11.53 -23.74
C SER A 410 -46.62 11.25 -22.99
N ARG A 411 -47.16 12.21 -22.21
CA ARG A 411 -48.62 12.44 -22.03
C ARG A 411 -49.00 13.60 -21.08
N SER A 412 -49.19 14.78 -21.66
CA SER A 412 -50.12 15.82 -21.18
C SER A 412 -50.29 16.84 -22.32
N GLN A 413 -51.47 17.21 -22.80
CA GLN A 413 -52.83 16.96 -22.32
C GLN A 413 -53.76 16.63 -23.50
N GLN A 414 -54.88 15.95 -23.26
CA GLN A 414 -56.16 16.27 -23.90
C GLN A 414 -57.30 15.75 -23.03
N ASN A 415 -58.23 16.63 -22.66
CA ASN A 415 -59.45 16.29 -21.92
C ASN A 415 -60.56 15.98 -22.93
N LEU A 416 -61.39 14.96 -22.66
CA LEU A 416 -62.84 15.04 -22.90
C LEU A 416 -63.61 13.87 -22.24
N TYR A 417 -64.62 14.22 -21.44
CA TYR A 417 -65.87 13.50 -21.11
C TYR A 417 -65.87 12.01 -20.66
N SER A 418 -66.44 11.79 -19.46
CA SER A 418 -67.12 10.58 -18.97
C SER A 418 -68.54 10.43 -19.62
N PRO A 419 -69.39 9.41 -19.31
CA PRO A 419 -69.32 8.32 -18.31
C PRO A 419 -69.41 6.91 -18.98
N SER A 420 -69.78 5.76 -18.39
CA SER A 420 -70.41 5.39 -17.10
C SER A 420 -70.06 3.94 -16.65
N ASP A 421 -70.68 3.50 -15.54
CA ASP A 421 -70.97 2.11 -15.16
C ASP A 421 -69.86 1.26 -14.49
N GLU A 422 -69.66 1.57 -13.20
CA GLU A 422 -69.69 0.64 -12.05
C GLU A 422 -69.21 -0.82 -12.21
N PHE A 423 -68.26 -1.22 -11.35
CA PHE A 423 -68.64 -2.06 -10.20
C PHE A 423 -67.77 -1.74 -8.98
N ASN A 424 -68.25 -2.17 -7.79
CA ASN A 424 -67.87 -1.57 -6.50
C ASN A 424 -66.56 -2.09 -5.89
N ASP A 425 -65.77 -1.20 -5.28
CA ASP A 425 -64.54 -1.52 -4.54
C ASP A 425 -64.71 -1.14 -3.06
N GLN A 426 -64.43 -2.08 -2.14
CA GLN A 426 -64.60 -1.86 -0.69
C GLN A 426 -63.29 -1.44 -0.03
N GLN A 427 -63.25 -0.18 0.39
CA GLN A 427 -62.19 0.39 1.23
C GLN A 427 -62.82 1.24 2.35
N ILE A 428 -61.95 1.84 3.19
CA ILE A 428 -62.18 3.04 4.02
C ILE A 428 -62.50 2.81 5.53
N ASN A 429 -61.41 2.91 6.31
CA ASN A 429 -61.26 3.63 7.61
C ASN A 429 -61.73 3.03 8.96
N ARG A 430 -61.36 3.58 10.14
CA ARG A 430 -60.12 4.26 10.68
C ARG A 430 -60.44 4.89 12.07
N HIS A 431 -59.45 4.99 12.98
CA HIS A 431 -59.53 5.66 14.31
C HIS A 431 -60.52 5.01 15.32
N ILE A 432 -60.48 5.28 16.64
CA ILE A 432 -59.69 6.23 17.48
C ILE A 432 -58.89 5.41 18.55
N LEU A 433 -58.47 5.78 19.77
CA LEU A 433 -58.60 6.94 20.69
C LEU A 433 -57.28 7.07 21.55
N ASN A 434 -57.26 7.96 22.55
CA ASN A 434 -56.12 8.27 23.43
C ASN A 434 -56.32 7.79 24.89
N THR A 435 -55.22 7.68 25.67
CA THR A 435 -55.03 8.04 27.13
C THR A 435 -53.74 7.39 27.68
N SER A 436 -53.04 7.81 28.76
CA SER A 436 -52.70 9.16 29.30
C SER A 436 -51.78 9.01 30.55
N ASP A 437 -50.63 9.72 30.56
CA ASP A 437 -49.83 10.20 31.72
C ASP A 437 -49.19 9.27 32.82
N GLN A 438 -48.10 9.83 33.39
CA GLN A 438 -47.46 9.64 34.73
C GLN A 438 -46.32 8.61 34.99
N ALA A 439 -45.09 9.13 34.90
CA ALA A 439 -44.02 9.18 35.93
C ALA A 439 -43.60 7.97 36.81
N GLY A 440 -42.28 7.67 36.84
CA GLY A 440 -41.58 6.87 37.87
C GLY A 440 -40.11 6.52 37.51
N PRO A 441 -39.08 6.77 38.36
CA PRO A 441 -37.67 6.62 37.98
C PRO A 441 -36.87 5.52 38.72
N SER A 442 -35.78 5.03 38.11
CA SER A 442 -34.64 4.33 38.76
C SER A 442 -33.41 4.34 37.84
N THR A 443 -32.20 4.19 38.39
CA THR A 443 -30.90 4.31 37.66
C THR A 443 -30.12 2.95 37.64
N PRO A 444 -28.79 2.87 37.49
CA PRO A 444 -28.18 2.50 36.21
C PRO A 444 -27.27 1.25 36.26
N VAL A 445 -26.79 0.81 35.09
CA VAL A 445 -25.59 -0.05 34.98
C VAL A 445 -24.73 0.47 33.80
N SER A 446 -23.42 0.55 34.02
CA SER A 446 -22.39 0.94 33.04
C SER A 446 -21.27 -0.10 33.04
N GLU A 447 -20.39 -0.03 32.03
CA GLU A 447 -19.15 -0.83 31.89
C GLU A 447 -19.42 -2.34 31.63
N ASP A 448 -18.69 -3.07 30.77
CA ASP A 448 -17.33 -2.94 30.28
C ASP A 448 -17.20 -3.22 28.77
N LEU A 449 -16.51 -2.35 28.00
CA LEU A 449 -15.70 -2.77 26.83
C LEU A 449 -14.60 -1.76 26.43
N SER A 450 -14.11 -0.94 27.36
CA SER A 450 -13.08 0.07 27.13
C SER A 450 -11.65 -0.45 27.44
N ASN A 451 -11.32 -1.67 27.01
CA ASN A 451 -10.06 -2.34 27.39
C ASN A 451 -9.42 -3.23 26.32
N MET A 452 -9.19 -2.71 25.11
CA MET A 452 -8.05 -3.16 24.30
C MET A 452 -7.56 -2.12 23.27
N ALA A 453 -6.79 -1.13 23.74
CA ALA A 453 -6.07 -0.19 22.89
C ALA A 453 -4.83 -0.85 22.23
N VAL A 454 -5.05 -1.83 21.34
CA VAL A 454 -3.97 -2.49 20.60
C VAL A 454 -3.50 -1.59 19.46
N LYS A 455 -2.34 -1.00 19.71
CA LYS A 455 -1.49 -0.22 18.82
C LYS A 455 -1.27 -0.94 17.47
N MET A 456 -2.03 -0.57 16.45
CA MET A 456 -1.73 -0.88 15.04
C MET A 456 -1.30 0.38 14.30
N ASN A 457 -0.11 0.34 13.69
CA ASN A 457 0.27 1.33 12.69
C ASN A 457 -0.64 1.19 11.47
N ILE A 458 -0.88 2.29 10.77
CA ILE A 458 -1.48 2.25 9.44
C ILE A 458 -0.45 1.65 8.49
N ASP A 459 -0.80 0.53 7.85
CA ASP A 459 0.00 -0.12 6.81
C ASP A 459 0.00 0.68 5.51
N LEU A 460 0.76 1.79 5.49
CA LEU A 460 1.08 2.56 4.28
C LEU A 460 2.55 2.37 3.86
N LEU A 461 3.08 1.16 4.07
CA LEU A 461 4.50 0.82 3.85
C LEU A 461 4.76 -0.60 3.28
N GLN A 462 3.72 -1.42 3.05
CA GLN A 462 3.88 -2.80 2.57
C GLN A 462 4.28 -2.93 1.09
N SER A 463 4.26 -1.84 0.31
CA SER A 463 4.67 -1.82 -1.10
C SER A 463 6.15 -2.12 -1.32
N ASP A 464 6.99 -1.76 -0.35
CA ASP A 464 8.44 -1.77 -0.51
C ASP A 464 9.05 -3.09 -0.04
N THR A 465 8.36 -3.82 0.86
CA THR A 465 8.86 -5.08 1.46
C THR A 465 8.98 -6.22 0.45
N GLN A 466 8.04 -6.34 -0.52
CA GLN A 466 8.14 -7.37 -1.56
C GLN A 466 9.24 -7.05 -2.58
N LEU A 467 9.48 -5.77 -2.87
CA LEU A 467 10.63 -5.38 -3.71
C LEU A 467 11.95 -5.65 -2.98
N ALA A 468 12.00 -5.40 -1.66
CA ALA A 468 13.15 -5.71 -0.81
C ALA A 468 13.50 -7.21 -0.81
N GLN A 469 12.50 -8.10 -0.79
CA GLN A 469 12.72 -9.55 -0.91
C GLN A 469 13.30 -9.92 -2.28
N ILE A 470 12.77 -9.38 -3.39
CA ILE A 470 13.32 -9.64 -4.73
C ILE A 470 14.77 -9.13 -4.85
N THR A 471 15.11 -8.00 -4.21
CA THR A 471 16.51 -7.53 -4.17
C THR A 471 17.42 -8.33 -3.23
N SER A 472 16.88 -9.19 -2.37
CA SER A 472 17.67 -10.00 -1.41
C SER A 472 18.31 -11.24 -2.05
N ASP A 473 17.77 -11.71 -3.18
CA ASP A 473 18.25 -12.91 -3.87
C ASP A 473 19.14 -12.59 -5.10
N CYS A 474 19.24 -11.31 -5.48
CA CYS A 474 19.98 -10.82 -6.64
C CYS A 474 21.46 -10.52 -6.35
N ASP A 475 22.19 -11.51 -5.83
CA ASP A 475 23.65 -11.44 -5.67
C ASP A 475 24.37 -12.10 -6.86
N ILE A 476 25.63 -11.70 -7.10
CA ILE A 476 26.51 -12.21 -8.18
C ILE A 476 26.06 -11.92 -9.64
N ILE A 477 26.34 -10.70 -10.12
CA ILE A 477 26.89 -10.51 -11.48
C ILE A 477 28.14 -9.61 -11.37
N SER A 478 29.32 -10.22 -11.40
CA SER A 478 30.60 -9.50 -11.41
C SER A 478 31.62 -10.27 -12.25
N THR A 479 31.71 -9.95 -13.54
CA THR A 479 32.58 -10.64 -14.50
C THR A 479 33.32 -9.68 -15.43
N SER A 480 34.15 -8.79 -14.87
CA SER A 480 35.39 -8.35 -15.51
C SER A 480 36.33 -7.65 -14.51
N VAL A 481 37.62 -7.60 -14.87
CA VAL A 481 38.78 -7.14 -14.10
C VAL A 481 38.56 -5.79 -13.39
N PRO A 482 39.02 -5.60 -12.13
CA PRO A 482 38.97 -4.31 -11.46
C PRO A 482 39.98 -3.32 -12.08
N THR A 483 39.48 -2.20 -12.59
CA THR A 483 40.25 -0.96 -12.75
C THR A 483 39.83 0.03 -11.67
N GLU A 484 40.80 0.74 -11.09
CA GLU A 484 40.59 1.64 -9.96
C GLU A 484 39.68 2.84 -10.33
N ASN A 485 39.06 3.46 -9.31
CA ASN A 485 38.17 4.62 -9.39
C ASN A 485 36.78 4.43 -10.04
N SER A 486 35.96 3.51 -9.52
CA SER A 486 34.50 3.55 -9.73
C SER A 486 33.71 3.42 -8.41
N HIS A 487 33.04 4.50 -8.01
CA HIS A 487 32.06 4.51 -6.90
C HIS A 487 30.67 4.04 -7.39
N GLY A 488 30.61 2.85 -7.98
CA GLY A 488 29.38 2.25 -8.49
C GLY A 488 28.33 2.06 -7.38
N TYR A 489 27.11 2.55 -7.62
CA TYR A 489 25.98 2.28 -6.75
C TYR A 489 25.40 0.90 -7.10
N ALA A 490 25.49 -0.05 -6.17
CA ALA A 490 25.20 -1.46 -6.43
C ALA A 490 23.79 -1.69 -7.00
N GLY A 491 23.68 -2.60 -7.97
CA GLY A 491 22.42 -2.98 -8.63
C GLY A 491 22.03 -2.17 -9.87
N PHE A 492 22.71 -1.05 -10.17
CA PHE A 492 22.41 -0.25 -11.37
C PHE A 492 23.27 -0.65 -12.56
N LEU A 493 22.63 -0.80 -13.72
CA LEU A 493 23.27 -1.15 -14.99
C LEU A 493 23.56 0.10 -15.82
N GLU A 494 24.79 0.24 -16.31
CA GLU A 494 25.09 1.17 -17.40
C GLU A 494 24.31 0.76 -18.65
N VAL A 495 23.74 1.74 -19.36
CA VAL A 495 22.91 1.53 -20.56
C VAL A 495 23.57 0.61 -21.59
N ASP A 496 24.87 0.76 -21.83
CA ASP A 496 25.62 -0.01 -22.83
C ASP A 496 25.86 -1.48 -22.43
N GLN A 497 25.60 -1.85 -21.17
CA GLN A 497 25.69 -3.23 -20.67
C GLN A 497 24.33 -3.98 -20.73
N VAL A 498 23.25 -3.30 -21.15
CA VAL A 498 21.89 -3.86 -21.20
C VAL A 498 21.66 -4.58 -22.53
N LEU A 499 21.64 -5.91 -22.48
CA LEU A 499 21.27 -6.75 -23.63
C LEU A 499 19.74 -6.73 -23.88
N PRO A 500 19.26 -6.29 -25.06
CA PRO A 500 17.83 -6.23 -25.41
C PRO A 500 17.05 -7.51 -25.10
N ASN A 501 17.62 -8.66 -25.46
CA ASN A 501 16.99 -9.98 -25.34
C ASN A 501 16.99 -10.56 -23.91
N LYS A 502 17.34 -9.76 -22.90
CA LYS A 502 17.28 -10.13 -21.47
C LYS A 502 16.32 -9.27 -20.65
N ILE A 503 15.62 -8.33 -21.28
CA ILE A 503 14.53 -7.54 -20.69
C ILE A 503 13.23 -8.37 -20.74
N ARG A 504 12.49 -8.45 -19.64
CA ARG A 504 11.17 -9.09 -19.52
C ARG A 504 10.20 -8.17 -18.78
N ALA A 505 8.90 -8.29 -19.05
CA ALA A 505 7.85 -7.59 -18.31
C ALA A 505 6.75 -8.56 -17.83
N PRO A 506 7.02 -9.45 -16.84
CA PRO A 506 5.98 -10.30 -16.26
C PRO A 506 4.91 -9.47 -15.53
N THR A 507 3.65 -9.89 -15.68
CA THR A 507 2.52 -9.39 -14.88
C THR A 507 2.43 -10.21 -13.59
N ILE A 508 2.56 -9.57 -12.43
CA ILE A 508 2.42 -10.20 -11.12
C ILE A 508 0.93 -10.50 -10.88
N GLN A 509 0.53 -11.77 -11.05
CA GLN A 509 -0.87 -12.22 -11.06
C GLN A 509 -1.68 -11.79 -9.83
N SER A 510 -1.06 -11.71 -8.65
CA SER A 510 -1.70 -11.31 -7.38
C SER A 510 -2.01 -9.81 -7.26
N SER A 511 -1.49 -8.96 -8.15
CA SER A 511 -1.65 -7.50 -8.09
C SER A 511 -1.96 -6.85 -9.44
N ARG A 512 -1.91 -7.62 -10.54
CA ARG A 512 -1.86 -7.14 -11.93
C ARG A 512 -0.75 -6.12 -12.22
N LYS A 513 0.21 -5.91 -11.29
CA LYS A 513 1.34 -5.01 -11.50
C LYS A 513 2.34 -5.65 -12.47
N ILE A 514 2.60 -4.97 -13.57
CA ILE A 514 3.66 -5.33 -14.52
C ILE A 514 4.98 -4.76 -13.98
N VAL A 515 6.05 -5.55 -13.99
CA VAL A 515 7.39 -5.11 -13.55
C VAL A 515 8.41 -5.41 -14.63
N LEU A 516 9.22 -4.40 -15.00
CA LEU A 516 10.35 -4.59 -15.90
C LEU A 516 11.51 -5.23 -15.15
N LEU A 517 11.96 -6.38 -15.64
CA LEU A 517 13.08 -7.16 -15.12
C LEU A 517 14.19 -7.27 -16.18
N TYR A 518 15.44 -7.29 -15.73
CA TYR A 518 16.60 -7.67 -16.53
C TYR A 518 17.32 -8.83 -15.84
N ARG A 519 17.37 -9.99 -16.50
CA ARG A 519 17.87 -11.25 -15.89
C ARG A 519 17.20 -11.52 -14.53
N ASP A 520 15.90 -11.27 -14.48
CA ASP A 520 14.97 -11.49 -13.36
C ASP A 520 15.14 -10.58 -12.12
N CYS A 521 16.17 -9.75 -12.07
CA CYS A 521 16.26 -8.62 -11.13
C CYS A 521 15.50 -7.38 -11.67
N PRO A 522 14.92 -6.52 -10.81
CA PRO A 522 14.22 -5.30 -11.24
C PRO A 522 15.12 -4.35 -12.05
N LEU A 523 14.62 -3.84 -13.19
CA LEU A 523 15.40 -3.01 -14.10
C LEU A 523 15.75 -1.65 -13.47
N GLN A 524 17.05 -1.46 -13.24
CA GLN A 524 17.66 -0.27 -12.65
C GLN A 524 18.76 0.23 -13.58
N LEU A 525 18.64 1.48 -14.05
CA LEU A 525 19.46 2.04 -15.13
C LEU A 525 20.26 3.25 -14.65
N PHE A 526 21.52 3.30 -15.07
CA PHE A 526 22.42 4.43 -14.88
C PHE A 526 22.85 5.00 -16.24
N CYS A 527 22.70 6.31 -16.41
CA CYS A 527 23.12 7.03 -17.61
C CYS A 527 23.78 8.37 -17.23
N THR A 528 24.92 8.67 -17.86
CA THR A 528 25.70 9.90 -17.65
C THR A 528 25.36 11.01 -18.66
N GLY A 529 25.69 12.25 -18.32
CA GLY A 529 25.80 13.36 -19.27
C GLY A 529 24.49 13.84 -19.92
N MET A 530 23.33 13.49 -19.36
CA MET A 530 22.04 13.87 -19.93
C MET A 530 21.79 15.37 -19.74
N MET A 531 21.56 16.10 -20.82
CA MET A 531 21.34 17.55 -20.76
C MET A 531 19.92 17.86 -20.24
N ILE A 532 19.80 18.74 -19.25
CA ILE A 532 18.50 19.19 -18.74
C ILE A 532 17.88 20.17 -19.76
N HIS A 533 16.67 19.86 -20.24
CA HIS A 533 15.89 20.77 -21.09
C HIS A 533 14.85 21.55 -20.28
N PHE A 534 14.26 20.93 -19.24
CA PHE A 534 13.34 21.59 -18.32
C PHE A 534 13.61 21.13 -16.89
N GLY A 535 13.84 22.07 -15.99
CA GLY A 535 14.05 21.82 -14.56
C GLY A 535 12.76 21.50 -13.80
N VAL A 536 12.88 21.39 -12.48
CA VAL A 536 11.71 21.33 -11.58
C VAL A 536 10.95 22.65 -11.64
N ASN A 537 9.62 22.60 -11.63
CA ASN A 537 8.78 23.79 -11.70
C ASN A 537 7.60 23.70 -10.74
N SER A 538 7.55 24.65 -9.80
CA SER A 538 6.57 24.72 -8.70
C SER A 538 5.10 24.90 -9.14
N ARG A 539 4.84 25.37 -10.37
CA ARG A 539 3.49 25.69 -10.87
C ARG A 539 2.66 24.47 -11.26
N PHE A 540 3.28 23.30 -11.44
CA PHE A 540 2.59 22.06 -11.79
C PHE A 540 2.30 21.25 -10.54
N ILE A 541 1.03 21.22 -10.11
CA ILE A 541 0.59 20.50 -8.91
C ILE A 541 -0.08 19.15 -9.23
N ASP A 542 -0.11 18.26 -8.23
CA ASP A 542 -0.93 17.05 -8.21
C ASP A 542 -2.37 17.34 -7.74
N TYR A 543 -3.22 16.31 -7.76
CA TYR A 543 -4.62 16.42 -7.35
C TYR A 543 -4.81 16.72 -5.85
N ALA A 544 -3.74 16.66 -5.06
CA ALA A 544 -3.70 17.04 -3.65
C ALA A 544 -2.99 18.39 -3.41
N GLY A 545 -2.72 19.17 -4.47
CA GLY A 545 -2.11 20.50 -4.39
C GLY A 545 -0.58 20.53 -4.22
N ARG A 546 0.10 19.39 -4.29
CA ARG A 546 1.56 19.29 -4.06
C ARG A 546 2.34 19.42 -5.38
N PRO A 547 3.54 20.02 -5.40
CA PRO A 547 4.31 20.18 -6.64
C PRO A 547 4.74 18.83 -7.26
N LYS A 548 4.61 18.71 -8.59
CA LYS A 548 5.01 17.54 -9.39
C LYS A 548 6.49 17.59 -9.75
N LEU A 549 7.30 17.19 -8.78
CA LEU A 549 8.76 17.18 -8.85
C LEU A 549 9.25 16.23 -9.96
N SER A 550 9.64 16.80 -11.09
CA SER A 550 10.22 16.05 -12.21
C SER A 550 11.04 16.98 -13.11
N ILE A 551 12.12 16.44 -13.67
CA ILE A 551 12.95 17.11 -14.67
C ILE A 551 12.79 16.42 -16.02
N VAL A 552 13.03 17.16 -17.10
CA VAL A 552 13.05 16.63 -18.47
C VAL A 552 14.47 16.76 -19.02
N VAL A 553 15.04 15.63 -19.43
CA VAL A 553 16.42 15.53 -19.92
C VAL A 553 16.45 14.93 -21.32
N GLY A 554 17.48 15.28 -22.10
CA GLY A 554 17.76 14.68 -23.40
C GLY A 554 18.28 13.25 -23.22
N ALA A 555 17.68 12.29 -23.94
CA ALA A 555 18.10 10.89 -23.90
C ALA A 555 19.13 10.60 -25.03
N PRO A 556 20.31 10.02 -24.70
CA PRO A 556 21.26 9.58 -25.72
C PRO A 556 20.74 8.36 -26.51
N GLU A 557 21.35 8.07 -27.66
CA GLU A 557 20.84 7.08 -28.61
C GLU A 557 20.81 5.64 -28.06
N ASN A 558 21.79 5.27 -27.23
CA ASN A 558 21.81 4.00 -26.50
C ASN A 558 20.61 3.88 -25.54
N LEU A 559 20.32 4.94 -24.76
CA LEU A 559 19.19 4.96 -23.83
C LEU A 559 17.85 4.97 -24.57
N CYS A 560 17.77 5.64 -25.72
CA CYS A 560 16.60 5.58 -26.59
C CYS A 560 16.30 4.13 -27.03
N LYS A 561 17.32 3.37 -27.47
CA LYS A 561 17.15 1.97 -27.86
C LYS A 561 16.66 1.11 -26.71
N VAL A 562 17.30 1.20 -25.54
CA VAL A 562 16.91 0.41 -24.35
C VAL A 562 15.48 0.74 -23.90
N LEU A 563 15.10 2.03 -23.88
CA LEU A 563 13.77 2.45 -23.47
C LEU A 563 12.66 2.11 -24.49
N ASP A 564 12.94 2.15 -25.79
CA ASP A 564 12.02 1.71 -26.85
C ASP A 564 11.71 0.20 -26.73
N ILE A 565 12.73 -0.62 -26.44
CA ILE A 565 12.54 -2.05 -26.12
C ILE A 565 11.71 -2.22 -24.85
N CYS A 566 11.94 -1.42 -23.80
CA CYS A 566 11.13 -1.47 -22.59
C CYS A 566 9.67 -1.09 -22.87
N ASP A 567 9.42 -0.03 -23.64
CA ASP A 567 8.07 0.37 -24.07
C ASP A 567 7.37 -0.76 -24.82
N GLN A 568 8.03 -1.39 -25.80
CA GLN A 568 7.47 -2.51 -26.58
C GLN A 568 7.12 -3.73 -25.70
N VAL A 569 8.05 -4.17 -24.86
CA VAL A 569 7.86 -5.36 -24.00
C VAL A 569 6.79 -5.09 -22.92
N ALA A 570 6.76 -3.89 -22.35
CA ALA A 570 5.75 -3.49 -21.37
C ALA A 570 4.36 -3.26 -21.99
N GLN A 571 4.29 -2.70 -23.21
CA GLN A 571 3.03 -2.52 -23.94
C GLN A 571 2.38 -3.86 -24.27
N VAL A 572 3.16 -4.85 -24.74
CA VAL A 572 2.66 -6.22 -24.99
C VAL A 572 2.17 -6.86 -23.68
N ALA A 573 2.91 -6.72 -22.57
CA ALA A 573 2.45 -7.19 -21.27
C ALA A 573 1.15 -6.51 -20.81
N SER A 574 0.99 -5.20 -21.10
CA SER A 574 -0.23 -4.43 -20.78
C SER A 574 -1.44 -4.89 -21.60
N GLN A 575 -1.25 -5.17 -22.90
CA GLN A 575 -2.29 -5.71 -23.77
C GLN A 575 -2.70 -7.13 -23.33
N ASN A 576 -1.74 -7.96 -22.93
CA ASN A 576 -1.98 -9.31 -22.40
C ASN A 576 -2.62 -9.31 -20.98
N SER A 577 -2.85 -8.14 -20.36
CA SER A 577 -3.37 -8.00 -18.99
C SER A 577 -4.77 -7.38 -18.93
N ASP A 578 -5.57 -7.48 -20.01
CA ASP A 578 -6.92 -6.89 -20.16
C ASP A 578 -7.00 -5.35 -19.95
N SER A 579 -5.88 -4.62 -20.06
CA SER A 579 -5.91 -3.15 -19.87
C SER A 579 -6.46 -2.42 -21.11
N ASN A 580 -7.45 -1.56 -20.87
CA ASN A 580 -8.05 -0.67 -21.87
C ASN A 580 -7.41 0.73 -21.91
N SER A 581 -6.27 0.93 -21.24
CA SER A 581 -5.60 2.24 -21.17
C SER A 581 -4.73 2.52 -22.40
N GLU A 582 -4.72 3.78 -22.86
CA GLU A 582 -3.89 4.22 -23.98
C GLU A 582 -2.42 4.24 -23.57
N TRP A 583 -1.56 3.49 -24.27
CA TRP A 583 -0.13 3.44 -23.98
C TRP A 583 0.55 4.76 -24.33
N ARG A 584 1.32 5.30 -23.38
CA ARG A 584 2.10 6.53 -23.51
C ARG A 584 3.59 6.19 -23.52
N PRO A 585 4.26 6.25 -24.69
CA PRO A 585 5.70 6.05 -24.78
C PRO A 585 6.49 6.98 -23.84
N VAL A 586 7.56 6.43 -23.25
CA VAL A 586 8.43 7.16 -22.33
C VAL A 586 9.30 8.19 -23.05
N LEU A 587 9.64 7.91 -24.31
CA LEU A 587 10.41 8.78 -25.21
C LEU A 587 9.51 9.81 -25.88
N LYS A 588 9.85 11.10 -25.75
CA LYS A 588 9.12 12.21 -26.40
C LYS A 588 10.04 13.08 -27.24
N ARG A 589 9.72 13.26 -28.53
CA ARG A 589 10.51 14.10 -29.45
C ARG A 589 10.36 15.58 -29.11
N LEU A 590 11.48 16.31 -29.06
CA LEU A 590 11.50 17.73 -28.69
C LEU A 590 11.22 18.64 -29.89
N GLY A 591 9.93 18.74 -30.25
CA GLY A 591 9.46 19.59 -31.36
C GLY A 591 9.98 19.12 -32.72
N HIS A 592 10.60 20.03 -33.48
CA HIS A 592 11.16 19.74 -34.80
C HIS A 592 12.59 19.15 -34.77
N SER A 593 13.23 19.08 -33.59
CA SER A 593 14.56 18.49 -33.48
C SER A 593 14.49 16.95 -33.45
N ASN A 594 15.56 16.29 -33.89
CA ASN A 594 15.66 14.82 -33.85
C ASN A 594 16.09 14.28 -32.47
N THR A 595 16.01 15.09 -31.41
CA THR A 595 16.35 14.68 -30.05
C THR A 595 15.12 14.13 -29.33
N PHE A 596 15.30 13.00 -28.67
CA PHE A 596 14.32 12.44 -27.74
C PHE A 596 14.60 12.95 -26.33
N THR A 597 13.53 13.10 -25.56
CA THR A 597 13.55 13.52 -24.16
C THR A 597 12.78 12.55 -23.30
N ILE A 598 13.22 12.40 -22.07
CA ILE A 598 12.60 11.59 -21.03
C ILE A 598 12.30 12.45 -19.81
N ARG A 599 11.30 12.05 -19.02
CA ARG A 599 10.94 12.73 -17.77
C ARG A 599 11.36 11.86 -16.58
N LEU A 600 12.32 12.34 -15.80
CA LEU A 600 12.74 11.73 -14.54
C LEU A 600 11.90 12.31 -13.41
N HIS A 601 11.21 11.45 -12.66
CA HIS A 601 10.39 11.82 -11.51
C HIS A 601 11.22 11.75 -10.22
N ILE A 602 11.09 12.76 -9.35
CA ILE A 602 11.78 12.85 -8.06
C ILE A 602 10.78 12.43 -6.96
N PRO A 603 10.82 11.18 -6.45
CA PRO A 603 9.96 10.73 -5.37
C PRO A 603 10.22 11.44 -4.03
N THR A 604 9.18 11.45 -3.20
CA THR A 604 9.17 12.04 -1.86
C THR A 604 8.60 11.06 -0.84
N VAL A 605 9.02 11.20 0.42
CA VAL A 605 8.61 10.35 1.55
C VAL A 605 8.18 11.25 2.71
N ALA A 606 7.10 10.87 3.40
CA ALA A 606 6.65 11.57 4.60
C ALA A 606 7.43 11.11 5.83
N ASN A 607 8.03 12.05 6.56
CA ASN A 607 8.59 11.86 7.89
C ASN A 607 7.75 12.63 8.93
N ARG A 608 7.99 12.39 10.23
CA ARG A 608 7.24 13.00 11.35
C ARG A 608 7.30 14.53 11.35
N ASP A 609 8.41 15.10 10.91
CA ASP A 609 8.69 16.54 10.94
C ASP A 609 8.36 17.25 9.61
N GLY A 610 7.81 16.52 8.63
CA GLY A 610 7.55 16.98 7.27
C GLY A 610 7.94 15.94 6.22
N ALA A 611 7.64 16.21 4.95
CA ALA A 611 8.04 15.34 3.85
C ALA A 611 9.39 15.77 3.24
N ILE A 612 10.16 14.79 2.78
CA ILE A 612 11.53 14.93 2.24
C ILE A 612 11.67 14.26 0.87
N TYR A 613 12.75 14.56 0.15
CA TYR A 613 13.12 13.82 -1.06
C TYR A 613 13.66 12.42 -0.71
N SER A 614 13.32 11.41 -1.51
CA SER A 614 13.95 10.07 -1.42
C SER A 614 14.93 9.78 -2.55
N THR A 615 15.10 10.72 -3.49
CA THR A 615 16.23 10.76 -4.42
C THR A 615 17.46 11.35 -3.73
N GLU A 616 18.60 10.66 -3.75
CA GLU A 616 19.86 11.28 -3.37
C GLU A 616 20.30 12.28 -4.44
N MET A 617 20.73 13.49 -4.04
CA MET A 617 21.23 14.49 -4.98
C MET A 617 22.67 14.89 -4.63
N TYR A 618 23.49 15.08 -5.65
CA TYR A 618 24.89 15.46 -5.52
C TYR A 618 25.22 16.58 -6.52
N HIS A 619 26.09 17.50 -6.10
CA HIS A 619 26.83 18.35 -7.02
C HIS A 619 28.16 17.66 -7.37
N LYS A 620 28.61 17.79 -8.62
CA LYS A 620 29.92 17.32 -9.08
C LYS A 620 30.69 18.47 -9.69
N ASP A 621 31.80 18.81 -9.04
CA ASP A 621 32.68 19.89 -9.44
C ASP A 621 33.51 19.48 -10.69
N PRO A 622 34.05 20.42 -11.49
CA PRO A 622 34.88 20.07 -12.66
C PRO A 622 36.16 19.30 -12.33
N SER A 623 36.59 19.29 -11.07
CA SER A 623 37.67 18.46 -10.54
C SER A 623 37.29 16.98 -10.30
N GLY A 624 36.02 16.62 -10.49
CA GLY A 624 35.47 15.29 -10.21
C GLY A 624 34.96 15.08 -8.78
N ASN A 625 35.22 16.01 -7.86
CA ASN A 625 34.74 15.94 -6.48
C ASN A 625 33.20 15.94 -6.44
N MET A 626 32.62 15.06 -5.61
CA MET A 626 31.17 14.98 -5.38
C MET A 626 30.80 15.50 -3.99
N GLN A 627 29.84 16.41 -3.92
CA GLN A 627 29.29 16.97 -2.69
C GLN A 627 27.82 16.57 -2.57
N LYS A 628 27.40 15.97 -1.46
CA LYS A 628 26.00 15.56 -1.26
C LYS A 628 25.14 16.77 -0.89
N LEU A 629 24.06 16.97 -1.62
CA LEU A 629 23.08 18.03 -1.35
C LEU A 629 22.12 17.54 -0.26
N VAL A 630 22.03 18.29 0.84
CA VAL A 630 21.24 17.94 2.03
C VAL A 630 20.11 18.94 2.19
N PHE A 631 18.88 18.46 2.04
CA PHE A 631 17.66 19.27 2.14
C PHE A 631 17.00 19.03 3.50
N SER A 632 16.69 20.10 4.23
CA SER A 632 15.99 20.01 5.52
C SER A 632 14.48 19.83 5.37
N ARG A 633 13.91 20.28 4.25
CA ARG A 633 12.48 20.28 3.92
C ARG A 633 12.26 20.13 2.41
N LEU A 634 11.01 19.91 2.03
CA LEU A 634 10.55 19.96 0.64
C LEU A 634 10.36 21.40 0.15
N ASP A 635 11.39 22.00 -0.44
CA ASP A 635 11.28 23.25 -1.20
C ASP A 635 11.56 23.04 -2.69
N ALA A 636 10.52 23.24 -3.52
CA ALA A 636 10.63 23.10 -4.97
C ALA A 636 11.44 24.22 -5.64
N SER A 637 11.62 25.38 -4.98
CA SER A 637 12.42 26.49 -5.48
C SER A 637 13.92 26.24 -5.36
N GLU A 638 14.37 25.55 -4.31
CA GLU A 638 15.76 25.06 -4.20
C GLU A 638 16.09 24.12 -5.36
N LEU A 639 15.17 23.24 -5.77
CA LEU A 639 15.38 22.39 -6.95
C LEU A 639 15.32 23.15 -8.29
N GLU A 640 14.61 24.28 -8.35
CA GLU A 640 14.56 25.15 -9.54
C GLU A 640 15.90 25.90 -9.75
N THR A 641 16.68 26.17 -8.69
CA THR A 641 18.05 26.71 -8.79
C THR A 641 19.12 25.65 -9.08
N ILE A 642 18.87 24.38 -8.72
CA ILE A 642 19.81 23.27 -8.93
C ILE A 642 19.67 22.68 -10.34
N PHE A 643 18.45 22.38 -10.80
CA PHE A 643 18.20 21.71 -12.08
C PHE A 643 17.99 22.70 -13.25
N VAL A 644 18.94 23.63 -13.42
CA VAL A 644 18.86 24.69 -14.44
C VAL A 644 18.95 24.09 -15.86
N PRO A 645 18.07 24.47 -16.80
CA PRO A 645 18.17 24.07 -18.21
C PRO A 645 19.54 24.37 -18.83
N GLY A 646 20.08 23.41 -19.58
CA GLY A 646 21.38 23.48 -20.22
C GLY A 646 22.56 22.98 -19.37
N THR A 647 22.34 22.62 -18.10
CA THR A 647 23.29 21.79 -17.32
C THR A 647 23.20 20.32 -17.71
N THR A 648 24.13 19.50 -17.23
CA THR A 648 24.17 18.04 -17.45
C THR A 648 24.03 17.29 -16.14
N VAL A 649 23.27 16.19 -16.15
CA VAL A 649 23.02 15.35 -14.99
C VAL A 649 23.31 13.88 -15.30
N ASP A 650 24.04 13.22 -14.40
CA ASP A 650 24.14 11.75 -14.38
C ASP A 650 22.99 11.23 -13.51
N ALA A 651 22.18 10.28 -14.00
CA ALA A 651 21.01 9.79 -13.28
C ALA A 651 20.99 8.27 -13.14
N TYR A 652 20.62 7.83 -11.93
CA TYR A 652 20.33 6.46 -11.54
C TYR A 652 18.82 6.37 -11.30
N PHE A 653 18.10 5.58 -12.08
CA PHE A 653 16.63 5.52 -12.02
C PHE A 653 16.07 4.10 -12.23
N ASN A 654 14.90 3.87 -11.63
CA ASN A 654 14.13 2.64 -11.78
C ASN A 654 13.05 2.86 -12.85
N THR A 655 12.64 1.78 -13.52
CA THR A 655 11.49 1.78 -14.44
C THR A 655 10.24 1.19 -13.76
N ASP A 656 9.33 2.05 -13.31
CA ASP A 656 8.01 1.63 -12.82
C ASP A 656 6.98 1.70 -13.96
N ILE A 657 6.13 0.69 -14.11
CA ILE A 657 4.96 0.78 -15.00
C ILE A 657 3.78 1.37 -14.23
N TYR A 658 3.04 2.27 -14.86
CA TYR A 658 1.78 2.81 -14.36
C TYR A 658 0.63 2.49 -15.31
N ASP A 659 -0.56 2.33 -14.74
CA ASP A 659 -1.84 2.33 -15.44
C ASP A 659 -2.82 3.16 -14.59
N PHE A 660 -3.23 4.32 -15.10
CA PHE A 660 -4.04 5.28 -14.35
C PHE A 660 -4.83 6.21 -15.27
N GLN A 661 -6.12 6.43 -14.98
CA GLN A 661 -7.00 7.33 -15.73
C GLN A 661 -6.94 7.11 -17.26
N GLN A 662 -7.13 5.86 -17.72
CA GLN A 662 -7.07 5.47 -19.14
C GLN A 662 -5.71 5.74 -19.83
N ASN A 663 -4.63 5.92 -19.07
CA ASN A 663 -3.27 6.11 -19.59
C ASN A 663 -2.31 5.11 -18.92
N ALA A 664 -1.68 4.26 -19.73
CA ALA A 664 -0.64 3.35 -19.30
C ALA A 664 0.74 3.83 -19.80
N GLY A 665 1.83 3.37 -19.19
CA GLY A 665 3.18 3.68 -19.67
C GLY A 665 4.28 3.43 -18.63
N ILE A 666 5.51 3.80 -18.98
CA ILE A 666 6.67 3.71 -18.10
C ILE A 666 6.96 5.06 -17.43
N LYS A 667 7.11 5.04 -16.11
CA LYS A 667 7.56 6.14 -15.27
C LYS A 667 9.00 5.90 -14.82
N LEU A 668 9.90 6.81 -15.16
CA LEU A 668 11.28 6.76 -14.69
C LEU A 668 11.38 7.46 -13.33
N VAL A 669 11.81 6.72 -12.31
CA VAL A 669 11.84 7.17 -10.91
C VAL A 669 13.30 7.30 -10.45
N ALA A 670 13.75 8.54 -10.20
CA ALA A 670 15.13 8.83 -9.85
C ALA A 670 15.46 8.39 -8.42
N ARG A 671 16.50 7.56 -8.27
CA ARG A 671 17.07 7.16 -6.97
C ARG A 671 18.30 7.98 -6.61
N ARG A 672 19.13 8.33 -7.60
CA ARG A 672 20.25 9.26 -7.43
C ARG A 672 20.39 10.17 -8.65
N LEU A 673 20.65 11.45 -8.42
CA LEU A 673 20.96 12.46 -9.43
C LEU A 673 22.29 13.15 -9.09
N VAL A 674 23.19 13.30 -10.06
CA VAL A 674 24.47 13.99 -9.90
C VAL A 674 24.51 15.13 -10.93
N VAL A 675 24.32 16.36 -10.47
CA VAL A 675 24.40 17.55 -11.35
C VAL A 675 25.87 17.90 -11.54
N VAL A 676 26.30 17.92 -12.80
CA VAL A 676 27.68 18.20 -13.19
C VAL A 676 27.79 19.68 -13.54
N SER A 677 28.63 20.41 -12.80
CA SER A 677 28.93 21.81 -13.09
C SER A 677 29.73 21.95 -14.40
N LYS A 678 29.62 23.13 -15.02
CA LYS A 678 30.42 23.51 -16.20
C LYS A 678 31.72 24.22 -15.82
#